data_AF-A0A1Q3MGL5-F1
#
_entry.id   AF-A0A1Q3MGL5-F1
#
_cell.length_a   1.000
_cell.length_b   1.000
_cell.length_c   1.000
_cell.angle_alpha   90.00
_cell.angle_beta   90.00
_cell.angle_gamma   90.00
#
_symmetry.space_group_name_H-M   'P 1'
#
loop_
_entity.id
_entity.type
_entity.pdbx_description
1 polymer ?
#
loop_
_entity_poly.entity_id
_entity_poly.type
_entity_poly.pdbx_seq_one_letter_code
_entity_poly.pdbx_strand_id
1 'polypeptide(L)'
;MLLPTLIALAMTPSTTPTVDVVLAKPSRRQLDWHKLEYYGFVHFGPNTFTDKEWGEGKEDPNLFNPTALDCRQWVKTFKDAGMKQVIITAKHHDGFCLWPSAYSTHTVAQSKWRDGKGDVLMELRKACNEYGLKMGVYLSPWDRNHPKYGTPEYNQVFANMLKEVLTKYGPIYEVWFDGANGEGPNGKKQVYDWELFNSTVRKYAPKAVIFGDGGPDVRWVGNEQGFAPETCWATIPAKRYVPGTPLSNELGEGSKHGDQWTPAECDVSIRPGWFYHADQDARVKSPAQLMDLYERSVGHNASFLLNVPPDRRGLIHENDVKALMGFKKLRDATYGKGAKSSSTELNFDKPKVIDRVVVQEKISEGQRVEAFRVLAKIDGVWKEFAKGTTIGAKRILRVPATKVSSLKVEVTESQAPAMISSLAAYATPSAEQDALLDTPEQHDKRMAWFREARFGMFIHWGLYAVPGGVWNGKDVPGAAEWILNSAKIKVSDYEPLIKQFNPVKYDPKKWVQIAKDAGMKYIVITSKHHEGFGLWPSKQGDWNIASTPYQKDLLKPLAAACKEAGIKLCFYHSIMDWHHPDYLPRREWDPRPELKPDFERYVKYMKAQLKELLTNYGDIGIIWFDGEWESTWTHERGKDLYHYVRSLQPNIIINNRVDTARAGMNGFNTRDDAVGDYGTPEQTIPANGLPGQDWESCMTMNDTWGFSSHDHSWKSAQKLVQNLIDCASKGGNYLLNVGPTPEGEIPAPSVERLAAVGAWLKQNGESIYGSQAGPFPRAVSWGRVTAKPGRLYLHVFDPGSTPEIELPGLKGKILSVRGLNGGPVAQWREADGSVFVSVPHAVSTMPEVLELRYEGKLTVEIPVPRQNPDGSLELRARDAKVNGNSAGYEQAKDCIGFWTDVKDSVEWEFEVRRPGEVRLELELACPADSAGSTFEVQVGGQTVKGKVSSTGSWETFQKVDLGKIALVTPGRMKLVLKPTAKPGLAVMNLRAVRFVPSPPSLLR
;
A
#
# COMPACT_ATOMS: atom_id res chain seq x y z
N MET A 1 56.27 54.71 7.22
CA MET A 1 55.45 54.14 8.32
C MET A 1 54.52 55.22 8.81
N LEU A 2 53.24 55.18 8.42
CA LEU A 2 52.16 56.00 8.97
C LEU A 2 50.84 55.34 8.51
N LEU A 3 50.04 54.87 9.47
CA LEU A 3 48.67 54.37 9.27
C LEU A 3 47.76 55.48 8.73
N PRO A 4 46.71 55.13 7.96
CA PRO A 4 45.47 55.87 8.00
C PRO A 4 44.31 55.01 8.51
N THR A 5 43.68 55.57 9.53
CA THR A 5 42.38 55.33 10.15
C THR A 5 41.28 55.15 9.10
N LEU A 6 40.59 53.99 9.10
CA LEU A 6 39.33 53.81 8.38
C LEU A 6 38.17 54.25 9.28
N ILE A 7 37.45 55.28 8.81
CA ILE A 7 36.22 55.80 9.38
C ILE A 7 35.12 54.74 9.24
N ALA A 8 34.55 54.30 10.35
CA ALA A 8 33.34 53.49 10.37
C ALA A 8 32.15 54.37 9.98
N LEU A 9 31.62 54.15 8.77
CA LEU A 9 30.33 54.70 8.37
C LEU A 9 29.24 53.87 9.09
N ALA A 10 28.61 54.44 10.11
CA ALA A 10 27.42 53.88 10.72
C ALA A 10 26.28 53.89 9.69
N MET A 11 25.96 52.73 9.11
CA MET A 11 24.74 52.57 8.35
C MET A 11 23.56 52.56 9.33
N THR A 12 22.86 53.68 9.42
CA THR A 12 21.53 53.73 10.04
C THR A 12 20.61 52.76 9.30
N PRO A 13 19.78 51.96 10.00
CA PRO A 13 18.80 51.12 9.31
C PRO A 13 17.84 52.02 8.54
N SER A 14 17.71 51.76 7.23
CA SER A 14 16.63 52.31 6.42
C SER A 14 15.30 51.82 7.00
N THR A 15 14.60 52.68 7.74
CA THR A 15 13.20 52.47 8.11
C THR A 15 12.37 52.67 6.85
N THR A 16 12.21 51.61 6.07
CA THR A 16 11.15 51.53 5.06
C THR A 16 9.82 51.81 5.77
N PRO A 17 8.96 52.71 5.27
CA PRO A 17 7.67 52.97 5.89
C PRO A 17 6.88 51.66 5.95
N THR A 18 6.60 51.21 7.16
CA THR A 18 5.71 50.10 7.46
C THR A 18 4.32 50.50 7.01
N VAL A 19 3.90 50.02 5.84
CA VAL A 19 2.48 50.02 5.50
C VAL A 19 1.81 49.16 6.55
N ASP A 20 0.95 49.74 7.38
CA ASP A 20 0.14 48.99 8.35
C ASP A 20 -0.79 48.04 7.57
N VAL A 21 -0.36 46.79 7.39
CA VAL A 21 -1.19 45.75 6.78
C VAL A 21 -2.33 45.44 7.75
N VAL A 22 -3.55 45.87 7.40
CA VAL A 22 -4.76 45.55 8.15
C VAL A 22 -5.14 44.09 7.87
N LEU A 23 -4.75 43.20 8.78
CA LEU A 23 -5.09 41.77 8.69
C LEU A 23 -6.49 41.51 9.24
N ALA A 24 -7.25 40.64 8.56
CA ALA A 24 -8.47 40.08 9.12
C ALA A 24 -8.17 39.29 10.40
N LYS A 25 -9.02 39.44 11.42
CA LYS A 25 -8.85 38.82 12.73
C LYS A 25 -10.04 37.92 13.07
N PRO A 26 -9.83 36.80 13.77
CA PRO A 26 -10.92 35.97 14.26
C PRO A 26 -11.75 36.74 15.29
N SER A 27 -13.06 36.60 15.19
CA SER A 27 -13.98 36.96 16.27
C SER A 27 -13.78 36.05 17.49
N ARG A 28 -14.34 36.43 18.65
CA ARG A 28 -14.23 35.61 19.87
C ARG A 28 -14.81 34.20 19.70
N ARG A 29 -15.93 34.06 18.97
CA ARG A 29 -16.55 32.76 18.68
C ARG A 29 -15.66 31.87 17.81
N GLN A 30 -14.96 32.45 16.82
CA GLN A 30 -14.00 31.72 15.97
C GLN A 30 -12.75 31.31 16.77
N LEU A 31 -12.25 32.16 17.67
CA LEU A 31 -11.17 31.78 18.59
C LEU A 31 -11.58 30.62 19.51
N ASP A 32 -12.82 30.62 20.00
CA ASP A 32 -13.35 29.54 20.84
C ASP A 32 -13.66 28.26 20.04
N TRP A 33 -13.94 28.38 18.75
CA TRP A 33 -14.07 27.27 17.80
C TRP A 33 -12.72 26.65 17.44
N HIS A 34 -11.67 27.45 17.18
CA HIS A 34 -10.33 26.94 16.90
C HIS A 34 -9.78 26.05 18.04
N LYS A 35 -10.17 26.33 19.28
CA LYS A 35 -9.81 25.51 20.46
C LYS A 35 -10.48 24.14 20.49
N LEU A 36 -11.53 23.92 19.69
CA LEU A 36 -12.16 22.61 19.58
C LEU A 36 -11.19 21.62 18.95
N GLU A 37 -10.59 22.02 17.82
CA GLU A 37 -9.68 21.24 16.97
C GLU A 37 -10.37 20.01 16.35
N TYR A 38 -10.96 19.14 17.18
CA TYR A 38 -11.55 17.86 16.81
C TYR A 38 -12.91 17.65 17.50
N TYR A 39 -13.94 17.36 16.73
CA TYR A 39 -15.31 17.18 17.22
C TYR A 39 -16.16 16.30 16.29
N GLY A 40 -17.31 15.87 16.81
CA GLY A 40 -18.13 14.83 16.19
C GLY A 40 -19.26 15.37 15.34
N PHE A 41 -19.63 14.62 14.31
CA PHE A 41 -20.85 14.79 13.53
C PHE A 41 -21.71 13.52 13.64
N VAL A 42 -23.02 13.68 13.65
CA VAL A 42 -23.99 12.59 13.72
C VAL A 42 -25.01 12.77 12.60
N HIS A 43 -24.89 11.92 11.57
CA HIS A 43 -25.93 11.72 10.58
C HIS A 43 -26.86 10.60 11.05
N PHE A 44 -28.10 10.97 11.33
CA PHE A 44 -29.12 10.04 11.82
C PHE A 44 -30.52 10.50 11.39
N GLY A 45 -31.36 9.56 10.97
CA GLY A 45 -32.69 9.86 10.42
C GLY A 45 -33.26 8.68 9.63
N PRO A 46 -34.34 8.87 8.86
CA PRO A 46 -34.95 7.81 8.04
C PRO A 46 -33.96 7.10 7.12
N ASN A 47 -32.96 7.81 6.62
CA ASN A 47 -31.90 7.30 5.75
C ASN A 47 -31.12 6.11 6.35
N THR A 48 -30.92 6.10 7.69
CA THR A 48 -30.36 4.96 8.44
C THR A 48 -31.19 3.68 8.28
N PHE A 49 -32.52 3.82 8.17
CA PHE A 49 -33.47 2.71 8.08
C PHE A 49 -33.74 2.29 6.63
N THR A 50 -33.59 3.21 5.68
CA THR A 50 -33.74 2.94 4.24
C THR A 50 -32.44 2.51 3.56
N ASP A 51 -31.31 2.53 4.26
CA ASP A 51 -29.99 2.21 3.70
C ASP A 51 -29.60 3.15 2.55
N LYS A 52 -29.87 4.46 2.71
CA LYS A 52 -29.56 5.49 1.71
C LYS A 52 -28.69 6.58 2.31
N GLU A 53 -27.86 7.21 1.48
CA GLU A 53 -27.16 8.45 1.86
C GLU A 53 -28.11 9.65 1.79
N TRP A 54 -28.88 9.75 0.71
CA TRP A 54 -29.87 10.81 0.50
C TRP A 54 -31.27 10.23 0.33
N GLY A 55 -32.16 10.55 1.27
CA GLY A 55 -33.59 10.24 1.17
C GLY A 55 -34.30 11.09 0.12
N GLU A 56 -35.49 10.63 -0.28
CA GLU A 56 -36.32 11.20 -1.34
C GLU A 56 -37.33 12.26 -0.84
N GLY A 57 -37.48 12.39 0.48
CA GLY A 57 -38.47 13.24 1.13
C GLY A 57 -39.87 12.64 1.15
N LYS A 58 -39.98 11.34 0.85
CA LYS A 58 -41.23 10.56 0.79
C LYS A 58 -41.23 9.36 1.72
N GLU A 59 -40.16 9.21 2.51
CA GLU A 59 -40.02 8.16 3.50
C GLU A 59 -41.23 8.17 4.44
N ASP A 60 -41.73 7.00 4.83
CA ASP A 60 -42.76 6.91 5.86
C ASP A 60 -42.11 7.26 7.22
N PRO A 61 -42.63 8.26 7.97
CA PRO A 61 -42.14 8.58 9.33
C PRO A 61 -42.02 7.36 10.25
N ASN A 62 -42.82 6.31 10.05
CA ASN A 62 -42.79 5.09 10.85
C ASN A 62 -41.55 4.22 10.61
N LEU A 63 -40.79 4.46 9.53
CA LEU A 63 -39.49 3.82 9.32
C LEU A 63 -38.48 4.27 10.38
N PHE A 64 -38.60 5.50 10.88
CA PHE A 64 -37.82 5.98 12.00
C PHE A 64 -38.34 5.32 13.30
N ASN A 65 -37.74 4.19 13.65
CA ASN A 65 -38.10 3.45 14.85
C ASN A 65 -36.88 2.74 15.48
N PRO A 66 -35.88 3.49 15.98
CA PRO A 66 -34.71 2.89 16.60
C PRO A 66 -35.10 2.10 17.87
N THR A 67 -34.55 0.90 18.00
CA THR A 67 -34.95 -0.07 19.03
C THR A 67 -34.34 0.21 20.40
N ALA A 68 -33.23 0.94 20.47
CA ALA A 68 -32.45 1.17 21.69
C ALA A 68 -31.70 2.52 21.66
N LEU A 69 -32.32 3.56 21.09
CA LEU A 69 -31.68 4.88 20.96
C LEU A 69 -31.17 5.38 22.31
N ASP A 70 -29.87 5.68 22.38
CA ASP A 70 -29.22 6.25 23.56
C ASP A 70 -28.18 7.32 23.18
N CYS A 71 -28.60 8.59 23.23
CA CYS A 71 -27.68 9.71 23.01
C CYS A 71 -26.59 9.82 24.10
N ARG A 72 -26.77 9.22 25.29
CA ARG A 72 -25.71 9.18 26.31
C ARG A 72 -24.55 8.33 25.83
N GLN A 73 -24.83 7.20 25.17
CA GLN A 73 -23.79 6.37 24.54
C GLN A 73 -23.03 7.15 23.46
N TRP A 74 -23.72 7.96 22.65
CA TRP A 74 -23.07 8.76 21.60
C TRP A 74 -22.10 9.78 22.20
N VAL A 75 -22.62 10.62 23.12
CA VAL A 75 -21.84 11.70 23.72
C VAL A 75 -20.73 11.18 24.61
N LYS A 76 -20.95 10.08 25.34
CA LYS A 76 -19.90 9.41 26.12
C LYS A 76 -18.78 8.90 25.21
N THR A 77 -19.11 8.22 24.11
CA THR A 77 -18.11 7.75 23.14
C THR A 77 -17.29 8.91 22.59
N PHE A 78 -17.94 10.02 22.21
CA PHE A 78 -17.24 11.22 21.74
C PHE A 78 -16.35 11.86 22.81
N LYS A 79 -16.85 11.96 24.05
CA LYS A 79 -16.07 12.45 25.19
C LYS A 79 -14.83 11.62 25.42
N ASP A 80 -14.97 10.29 25.45
CA ASP A 80 -13.89 9.35 25.68
C ASP A 80 -12.87 9.39 24.52
N ALA A 81 -13.33 9.61 23.30
CA ALA A 81 -12.50 9.84 22.11
C ALA A 81 -11.81 11.22 22.12
N GLY A 82 -12.11 12.08 23.11
CA GLY A 82 -11.52 13.41 23.29
C GLY A 82 -12.13 14.52 22.43
N MET A 83 -13.32 14.30 21.85
CA MET A 83 -14.09 15.34 21.17
C MET A 83 -14.69 16.33 22.17
N LYS A 84 -14.86 17.59 21.75
CA LYS A 84 -15.35 18.68 22.61
C LYS A 84 -16.74 19.19 22.22
N GLN A 85 -17.22 18.78 21.05
CA GLN A 85 -18.51 19.18 20.48
C GLN A 85 -19.10 18.00 19.70
N VAL A 86 -20.42 18.00 19.56
CA VAL A 86 -21.15 17.15 18.61
C VAL A 86 -22.14 17.99 17.83
N ILE A 87 -22.18 17.79 16.51
CA ILE A 87 -23.17 18.34 15.59
C ILE A 87 -24.11 17.20 15.19
N ILE A 88 -25.41 17.44 15.16
CA ILE A 88 -26.40 16.46 14.69
C ILE A 88 -27.17 16.99 13.50
N THR A 89 -27.47 16.11 12.53
CA THR A 89 -28.43 16.36 11.45
C THR A 89 -29.85 16.49 12.01
N ALA A 90 -30.18 17.65 12.59
CA ALA A 90 -31.51 17.92 13.12
C ALA A 90 -32.60 17.75 12.04
N LYS A 91 -32.26 18.10 10.79
CA LYS A 91 -33.02 17.80 9.58
C LYS A 91 -32.05 17.61 8.42
N HIS A 92 -32.10 16.48 7.73
CA HIS A 92 -31.32 16.21 6.52
C HIS A 92 -32.09 16.60 5.23
N HIS A 93 -31.53 16.34 4.05
CA HIS A 93 -32.15 16.70 2.75
C HIS A 93 -33.55 16.10 2.55
N ASP A 94 -33.83 14.93 3.12
CA ASP A 94 -35.17 14.31 3.11
C ASP A 94 -36.23 15.16 3.83
N GLY A 95 -35.84 16.14 4.65
CA GLY A 95 -36.77 17.04 5.33
C GLY A 95 -37.35 16.48 6.63
N PHE A 96 -36.97 15.27 7.05
CA PHE A 96 -37.45 14.69 8.31
C PHE A 96 -36.82 15.39 9.51
N CYS A 97 -37.63 15.98 10.39
CA CYS A 97 -37.15 16.67 11.58
C CYS A 97 -37.02 15.69 12.76
N LEU A 98 -35.83 15.64 13.37
CA LEU A 98 -35.53 14.83 14.56
C LEU A 98 -36.14 15.39 15.87
N TRP A 99 -36.92 16.45 15.77
CA TRP A 99 -37.67 17.06 16.87
C TRP A 99 -39.12 17.34 16.43
N PRO A 100 -40.08 17.46 17.37
CA PRO A 100 -41.48 17.76 17.05
C PRO A 100 -41.65 19.24 16.65
N SER A 101 -41.23 19.56 15.42
CA SER A 101 -41.35 20.90 14.82
C SER A 101 -42.81 21.30 14.63
N ALA A 102 -43.16 22.54 14.95
CA ALA A 102 -44.48 23.09 14.63
C ALA A 102 -44.65 23.47 13.15
N TYR A 103 -43.56 23.44 12.37
CA TYR A 103 -43.50 23.92 11.00
C TYR A 103 -43.28 22.80 9.97
N SER A 104 -43.35 21.54 10.38
CA SER A 104 -43.30 20.38 9.49
C SER A 104 -44.25 19.29 10.01
N THR A 105 -44.86 18.53 9.09
CA THR A 105 -45.61 17.31 9.40
C THR A 105 -44.77 16.04 9.18
N HIS A 106 -43.51 16.20 8.79
CA HIS A 106 -42.58 15.12 8.54
C HIS A 106 -41.51 15.12 9.64
N THR A 107 -41.89 14.63 10.81
CA THR A 107 -41.07 14.70 12.03
C THR A 107 -41.20 13.43 12.87
N VAL A 108 -40.38 13.32 13.93
CA VAL A 108 -40.51 12.28 14.97
C VAL A 108 -41.90 12.21 15.60
N ALA A 109 -42.68 13.31 15.60
CA ALA A 109 -44.04 13.32 16.14
C ALA A 109 -45.02 12.44 15.36
N GLN A 110 -44.72 12.15 14.08
CA GLN A 110 -45.50 11.27 13.22
C GLN A 110 -44.94 9.84 13.14
N SER A 111 -43.84 9.55 13.85
CA SER A 111 -43.21 8.23 13.89
C SER A 111 -43.77 7.34 15.01
N LYS A 112 -43.58 6.02 14.90
CA LYS A 112 -43.85 5.06 15.99
C LYS A 112 -42.86 5.17 17.15
N TRP A 113 -41.71 5.79 16.93
CA TRP A 113 -40.68 5.89 17.96
C TRP A 113 -41.19 6.66 19.17
N ARG A 114 -41.16 6.02 20.34
CA ARG A 114 -41.70 6.54 21.62
C ARG A 114 -43.14 7.05 21.50
N ASP A 115 -43.98 6.36 20.74
CA ASP A 115 -45.38 6.69 20.51
C ASP A 115 -45.57 8.14 19.99
N GLY A 116 -44.65 8.62 19.15
CA GLY A 116 -44.67 9.98 18.60
C GLY A 116 -44.32 11.08 19.61
N LYS A 117 -43.83 10.74 20.81
CA LYS A 117 -43.47 11.70 21.88
C LYS A 117 -41.96 11.90 22.02
N GLY A 118 -41.17 11.31 21.13
CA GLY A 118 -39.72 11.41 21.14
C GLY A 118 -39.22 12.78 20.66
N ASP A 119 -38.02 13.16 21.13
CA ASP A 119 -37.30 14.36 20.70
C ASP A 119 -35.79 14.07 20.81
N VAL A 120 -35.15 13.76 19.69
CA VAL A 120 -33.75 13.36 19.66
C VAL A 120 -32.84 14.54 20.03
N LEU A 121 -33.22 15.77 19.66
CA LEU A 121 -32.43 16.96 19.99
C LEU A 121 -32.41 17.22 21.50
N MET A 122 -33.54 17.03 22.18
CA MET A 122 -33.62 17.14 23.64
C MET A 122 -32.83 16.02 24.33
N GLU A 123 -32.88 14.78 23.84
CA GLU A 123 -32.08 13.67 24.37
C GLU A 123 -30.58 13.91 24.20
N LEU A 124 -30.16 14.39 23.04
CA LEU A 124 -28.77 14.77 22.78
C LEU A 124 -28.33 15.93 23.67
N ARG A 125 -29.14 16.99 23.81
CA ARG A 125 -28.82 18.13 24.69
C ARG A 125 -28.60 17.69 26.13
N LYS A 126 -29.46 16.80 26.65
CA LYS A 126 -29.32 16.26 28.01
C LYS A 126 -28.01 15.50 28.16
N ALA A 127 -27.68 14.62 27.21
CA ALA A 127 -26.40 13.91 27.20
C ALA A 127 -25.19 14.86 27.10
N CYS A 128 -25.24 15.88 26.23
CA CYS A 128 -24.20 16.91 26.14
C CYS A 128 -24.00 17.68 27.45
N ASN A 129 -25.07 17.99 28.18
CA ASN A 129 -24.97 18.60 29.52
C ASN A 129 -24.30 17.66 30.52
N GLU A 130 -24.66 16.38 30.49
CA GLU A 130 -24.12 15.37 31.41
C GLU A 130 -22.60 15.18 31.23
N TYR A 131 -22.13 15.04 29.99
CA TYR A 131 -20.72 14.75 29.69
C TYR A 131 -19.87 16.00 29.37
N GLY A 132 -20.49 17.18 29.40
CA GLY A 132 -19.82 18.46 29.17
C GLY A 132 -19.35 18.67 27.73
N LEU A 133 -20.13 18.23 26.74
CA LEU A 133 -19.90 18.53 25.32
C LEU A 133 -20.73 19.73 24.87
N LYS A 134 -20.17 20.52 23.95
CA LYS A 134 -20.95 21.52 23.21
C LYS A 134 -21.86 20.82 22.20
N MET A 135 -22.98 21.46 21.87
CA MET A 135 -23.92 20.98 20.86
C MET A 135 -23.96 21.97 19.71
N GLY A 136 -23.83 21.46 18.48
CA GLY A 136 -24.14 22.15 17.24
C GLY A 136 -25.29 21.44 16.51
N VAL A 137 -25.81 22.09 15.48
CA VAL A 137 -26.92 21.55 14.69
C VAL A 137 -26.66 21.75 13.21
N TYR A 138 -26.90 20.70 12.44
CA TYR A 138 -27.05 20.76 11.00
C TYR A 138 -28.54 20.87 10.68
N LEU A 139 -28.89 21.84 9.85
CA LEU A 139 -30.25 22.00 9.37
C LEU A 139 -30.22 22.24 7.87
N SER A 140 -30.58 21.21 7.10
CA SER A 140 -30.45 21.26 5.64
C SER A 140 -31.30 22.38 5.04
N PRO A 141 -30.69 23.34 4.30
CA PRO A 141 -31.45 24.32 3.54
C PRO A 141 -32.30 23.63 2.47
N TRP A 142 -31.73 22.65 1.75
CA TRP A 142 -32.46 21.81 0.80
C TRP A 142 -33.44 20.90 1.55
N ASP A 143 -34.69 20.92 1.12
CA ASP A 143 -35.76 20.12 1.72
C ASP A 143 -36.62 19.48 0.65
N ARG A 144 -36.52 18.15 0.55
CA ARG A 144 -37.23 17.35 -0.46
C ARG A 144 -38.67 17.05 -0.06
N ASN A 145 -39.06 17.31 1.19
CA ASN A 145 -40.40 17.01 1.70
C ASN A 145 -41.30 18.25 1.76
N HIS A 146 -40.78 19.36 2.28
CA HIS A 146 -41.64 20.47 2.68
C HIS A 146 -42.36 21.08 1.46
N PRO A 147 -43.70 21.21 1.48
CA PRO A 147 -44.48 21.61 0.31
C PRO A 147 -44.17 23.02 -0.18
N LYS A 148 -43.64 23.89 0.69
CA LYS A 148 -43.22 25.25 0.35
C LYS A 148 -41.80 25.33 -0.23
N TYR A 149 -41.00 24.27 -0.19
CA TYR A 149 -39.65 24.34 -0.78
C TYR A 149 -39.73 24.70 -2.27
N GLY A 150 -38.91 25.65 -2.70
CA GLY A 150 -38.96 26.29 -4.02
C GLY A 150 -39.79 27.60 -4.07
N THR A 151 -40.27 28.11 -2.93
CA THR A 151 -41.06 29.35 -2.84
C THR A 151 -40.46 30.34 -1.83
N PRO A 152 -40.71 31.66 -1.96
CA PRO A 152 -40.23 32.65 -1.00
C PRO A 152 -40.67 32.37 0.44
N GLU A 153 -41.87 31.81 0.63
CA GLU A 153 -42.45 31.50 1.95
C GLU A 153 -41.61 30.48 2.74
N TYR A 154 -40.88 29.59 2.05
CA TYR A 154 -40.04 28.61 2.72
C TYR A 154 -38.89 29.24 3.51
N ASN A 155 -38.42 30.44 3.14
CA ASN A 155 -37.40 31.14 3.93
C ASN A 155 -37.90 31.43 5.35
N GLN A 156 -39.16 31.85 5.51
CA GLN A 156 -39.74 32.10 6.83
C GLN A 156 -39.99 30.79 7.58
N VAL A 157 -40.41 29.73 6.89
CA VAL A 157 -40.54 28.38 7.48
C VAL A 157 -39.20 27.89 8.03
N PHE A 158 -38.14 28.00 7.24
CA PHE A 158 -36.79 27.62 7.63
C PHE A 158 -36.28 28.46 8.81
N ALA A 159 -36.44 29.78 8.76
CA ALA A 159 -36.06 30.68 9.85
C ALA A 159 -36.83 30.38 11.15
N ASN A 160 -38.10 29.99 11.04
CA ASN A 160 -38.91 29.59 12.18
C ASN A 160 -38.45 28.25 12.79
N MET A 161 -38.16 27.24 11.97
CA MET A 161 -37.57 25.97 12.44
C MET A 161 -36.20 26.20 13.10
N LEU A 162 -35.38 27.07 12.50
CA LEU A 162 -34.11 27.47 13.07
C LEU A 162 -34.31 28.13 14.45
N LYS A 163 -35.26 29.06 14.57
CA LYS A 163 -35.62 29.67 15.86
C LYS A 163 -36.02 28.61 16.90
N GLU A 164 -36.82 27.60 16.53
CA GLU A 164 -37.18 26.53 17.46
C GLU A 164 -35.95 25.83 18.00
N VAL A 165 -35.04 25.41 17.12
CA VAL A 165 -33.82 24.71 17.50
C VAL A 165 -32.90 25.57 18.37
N LEU A 166 -32.74 26.84 18.02
CA LEU A 166 -31.85 27.76 18.74
C LEU A 166 -32.40 28.23 20.11
N THR A 167 -33.69 28.02 20.38
CA THR A 167 -34.32 28.51 21.63
C THR A 167 -34.77 27.38 22.57
N LYS A 168 -35.13 26.20 22.05
CA LYS A 168 -35.66 25.09 22.86
C LYS A 168 -34.57 24.21 23.49
N TYR A 169 -33.41 24.10 22.86
CA TYR A 169 -32.36 23.12 23.25
C TYR A 169 -31.14 23.74 23.92
N GLY A 170 -31.29 24.91 24.57
CA GLY A 170 -30.18 25.59 25.25
C GLY A 170 -29.11 26.11 24.28
N PRO A 171 -27.88 26.38 24.76
CA PRO A 171 -26.84 26.99 23.93
C PRO A 171 -26.40 26.09 22.77
N ILE A 172 -26.55 26.62 21.55
CA ILE A 172 -25.99 26.08 20.31
C ILE A 172 -24.68 26.81 20.00
N TYR A 173 -23.64 26.05 19.65
CA TYR A 173 -22.28 26.58 19.41
C TYR A 173 -21.86 26.57 17.95
N GLU A 174 -22.63 25.88 17.11
CA GLU A 174 -22.40 25.80 15.69
C GLU A 174 -23.70 25.50 14.93
N VAL A 175 -23.92 26.23 13.85
CA VAL A 175 -25.03 26.01 12.92
C VAL A 175 -24.44 25.70 11.57
N TRP A 176 -24.74 24.51 11.06
CA TRP A 176 -24.18 23.96 9.83
C TRP A 176 -25.22 24.05 8.72
N PHE A 177 -24.97 24.90 7.72
CA PHE A 177 -25.79 25.03 6.53
C PHE A 177 -25.11 24.38 5.33
N ASP A 178 -25.76 23.34 4.81
CA ASP A 178 -25.28 22.60 3.66
C ASP A 178 -25.43 23.38 2.35
N GLY A 179 -24.39 23.32 1.50
CA GLY A 179 -24.40 23.82 0.14
C GLY A 179 -24.96 22.83 -0.89
N ALA A 180 -25.07 21.54 -0.56
CA ALA A 180 -25.52 20.50 -1.46
C ALA A 180 -27.00 20.67 -1.86
N ASN A 181 -27.25 20.60 -3.17
CA ASN A 181 -28.60 20.65 -3.75
C ASN A 181 -28.67 19.76 -4.99
N GLY A 182 -29.45 18.68 -4.90
CA GLY A 182 -29.59 17.67 -5.95
C GLY A 182 -30.83 17.83 -6.85
N GLU A 183 -31.51 18.97 -6.84
CA GLU A 183 -32.67 19.23 -7.72
C GLU A 183 -32.31 19.20 -9.23
N GLY A 184 -31.04 19.42 -9.56
CA GLY A 184 -30.57 19.46 -10.94
C GLY A 184 -31.13 20.67 -11.72
N PRO A 185 -30.92 20.74 -13.04
CA PRO A 185 -31.28 21.92 -13.84
C PRO A 185 -32.80 22.18 -13.90
N ASN A 186 -33.60 21.12 -13.72
CA ASN A 186 -35.06 21.11 -13.92
C ASN A 186 -35.87 20.98 -12.62
N GLY A 187 -35.24 20.79 -11.47
CA GLY A 187 -35.93 20.68 -10.18
C GLY A 187 -36.30 22.03 -9.57
N LYS A 188 -36.79 22.00 -8.33
CA LYS A 188 -37.22 23.20 -7.59
C LYS A 188 -36.03 24.13 -7.34
N LYS A 189 -36.22 25.43 -7.59
CA LYS A 189 -35.20 26.46 -7.35
C LYS A 189 -35.57 27.31 -6.15
N GLN A 190 -34.99 26.99 -4.98
CA GLN A 190 -35.11 27.83 -3.80
C GLN A 190 -34.09 28.97 -3.86
N VAL A 191 -34.57 30.21 -3.70
CA VAL A 191 -33.70 31.37 -3.42
C VAL A 191 -33.66 31.54 -1.90
N TYR A 192 -32.52 31.24 -1.30
CA TYR A 192 -32.33 31.30 0.15
C TYR A 192 -32.08 32.73 0.63
N ASP A 193 -32.81 33.15 1.66
CA ASP A 193 -32.56 34.41 2.35
C ASP A 193 -31.50 34.21 3.45
N TRP A 194 -30.24 34.17 3.02
CA TRP A 194 -29.10 33.99 3.92
C TRP A 194 -28.96 35.10 4.96
N GLU A 195 -29.42 36.32 4.67
CA GLU A 195 -29.40 37.42 5.64
C GLU A 195 -30.41 37.16 6.77
N LEU A 196 -31.62 36.71 6.44
CA LEU A 196 -32.60 36.27 7.43
C LEU A 196 -32.09 35.09 8.26
N PHE A 197 -31.46 34.09 7.63
CA PHE A 197 -30.96 32.92 8.34
C PHE A 197 -29.82 33.30 9.29
N ASN A 198 -28.83 34.05 8.80
CA ASN A 198 -27.69 34.49 9.58
C ASN A 198 -28.13 35.41 10.72
N SER A 199 -29.00 36.39 10.48
CA SER A 199 -29.52 37.28 11.52
C SER A 199 -30.34 36.53 12.58
N THR A 200 -31.06 35.47 12.19
CA THR A 200 -31.74 34.55 13.12
C THR A 200 -30.75 33.83 14.02
N VAL A 201 -29.66 33.27 13.47
CA VAL A 201 -28.60 32.66 14.30
C VAL A 201 -27.97 33.69 15.23
N ARG A 202 -27.62 34.89 14.73
CA ARG A 202 -27.01 35.95 15.55
C ARG A 202 -27.91 36.39 16.70
N LYS A 203 -29.21 36.45 16.48
CA LYS A 203 -30.19 36.85 17.49
C LYS A 203 -30.34 35.81 18.61
N TYR A 204 -30.48 34.53 18.26
CA TYR A 204 -30.84 33.49 19.24
C TYR A 204 -29.64 32.66 19.73
N ALA A 205 -28.55 32.58 18.97
CA ALA A 205 -27.32 31.88 19.33
C ALA A 205 -26.07 32.72 18.99
N PRO A 206 -25.84 33.88 19.64
CA PRO A 206 -24.75 34.82 19.29
C PRO A 206 -23.33 34.25 19.48
N LYS A 207 -23.21 33.15 20.24
CA LYS A 207 -21.97 32.41 20.48
C LYS A 207 -21.71 31.33 19.41
N ALA A 208 -22.70 31.01 18.58
CA ALA A 208 -22.54 30.01 17.53
C ALA A 208 -21.71 30.56 16.37
N VAL A 209 -20.79 29.74 15.86
CA VAL A 209 -20.25 29.95 14.50
C VAL A 209 -21.26 29.42 13.48
N ILE A 210 -21.32 30.07 12.32
CA ILE A 210 -22.12 29.64 11.17
C ILE A 210 -21.16 29.06 10.14
N PHE A 211 -21.35 27.78 9.86
CA PHE A 211 -20.69 27.08 8.77
C PHE A 211 -21.52 27.18 7.49
N GLY A 212 -20.82 27.32 6.37
CA GLY A 212 -21.31 27.09 5.02
C GLY A 212 -20.13 27.08 4.04
N ASP A 213 -20.34 26.76 2.76
CA ASP A 213 -19.23 26.65 1.79
C ASP A 213 -18.28 27.86 1.80
N GLY A 214 -18.83 29.07 1.95
CA GLY A 214 -18.08 30.33 2.05
C GLY A 214 -18.13 31.03 3.40
N GLY A 215 -18.69 30.43 4.46
CA GLY A 215 -18.91 31.08 5.75
C GLY A 215 -20.35 31.57 6.00
N PRO A 216 -20.56 32.51 6.95
CA PRO A 216 -19.65 33.61 7.23
C PRO A 216 -18.61 33.40 8.34
N ASP A 217 -18.73 32.41 9.23
CA ASP A 217 -17.73 32.23 10.30
C ASP A 217 -16.74 31.10 10.03
N VAL A 218 -17.18 30.02 9.40
CA VAL A 218 -16.37 28.83 9.09
C VAL A 218 -16.69 28.37 7.68
N ARG A 219 -15.67 28.02 6.90
CA ARG A 219 -15.86 27.56 5.52
C ARG A 219 -15.63 26.06 5.39
N TRP A 220 -16.29 25.47 4.42
CA TRP A 220 -15.94 24.15 3.94
C TRP A 220 -14.52 24.11 3.39
N VAL A 221 -13.77 23.03 3.62
CA VAL A 221 -12.41 22.87 3.07
C VAL A 221 -12.40 22.54 1.57
N GLY A 222 -13.56 22.27 0.96
CA GLY A 222 -13.67 21.96 -0.47
C GLY A 222 -13.57 20.47 -0.83
N ASN A 223 -13.51 19.58 0.17
CA ASN A 223 -13.57 18.13 -0.03
C ASN A 223 -14.11 17.41 1.21
N GLU A 224 -14.79 16.28 0.99
CA GLU A 224 -15.28 15.37 2.05
C GLU A 224 -14.27 14.25 2.39
N GLN A 225 -13.03 14.38 1.91
CA GLN A 225 -11.95 13.43 2.22
C GLN A 225 -11.25 13.77 3.54
N GLY A 226 -11.62 14.88 4.19
CA GLY A 226 -11.22 15.21 5.55
C GLY A 226 -9.85 15.85 5.71
N PHE A 227 -9.32 16.53 4.69
CA PHE A 227 -8.01 17.18 4.78
C PHE A 227 -7.97 18.58 4.17
N ALA A 228 -7.08 19.41 4.70
CA ALA A 228 -6.69 20.70 4.15
C ALA A 228 -5.36 20.60 3.37
N PRO A 229 -5.14 21.42 2.34
CA PRO A 229 -3.82 21.56 1.71
C PRO A 229 -2.77 22.07 2.70
N GLU A 230 -1.49 21.91 2.37
CA GLU A 230 -0.37 22.36 3.21
C GLU A 230 -0.36 23.88 3.43
N THR A 231 -0.76 24.63 2.41
CA THR A 231 -1.03 26.07 2.48
C THR A 231 -2.51 26.25 2.77
N CYS A 232 -2.87 26.74 3.95
CA CYS A 232 -4.25 26.99 4.33
C CYS A 232 -4.35 28.34 5.07
N TRP A 233 -4.82 29.35 4.36
CA TRP A 233 -5.19 30.65 4.91
C TRP A 233 -6.54 30.56 5.59
N ALA A 234 -6.66 31.09 6.80
CA ALA A 234 -7.92 31.22 7.53
C ALA A 234 -8.77 32.40 7.02
N THR A 235 -8.37 33.01 5.91
CA THR A 235 -8.98 34.21 5.33
C THR A 235 -9.48 33.95 3.91
N ILE A 236 -10.57 34.61 3.52
CA ILE A 236 -11.14 34.58 2.16
C ILE A 236 -11.69 35.98 1.81
N PRO A 237 -11.90 36.32 0.52
CA PRO A 237 -12.61 37.52 0.13
C PRO A 237 -14.12 37.37 0.41
N ALA A 238 -14.69 38.25 1.23
CA ALA A 238 -16.04 38.14 1.79
C ALA A 238 -17.16 37.96 0.76
N LYS A 239 -17.00 38.54 -0.44
CA LYS A 239 -18.05 38.57 -1.49
C LYS A 239 -17.87 37.52 -2.58
N ARG A 240 -16.80 36.72 -2.53
CA ARG A 240 -16.47 35.77 -3.62
C ARG A 240 -17.16 34.42 -3.47
N TYR A 241 -17.36 33.97 -2.24
CA TYR A 241 -17.86 32.62 -1.96
C TYR A 241 -19.21 32.69 -1.26
N VAL A 242 -20.22 32.10 -1.90
CA VAL A 242 -21.58 31.94 -1.35
C VAL A 242 -21.90 30.44 -1.26
N PRO A 243 -22.80 30.02 -0.36
CA PRO A 243 -23.23 28.61 -0.30
C PRO A 243 -23.66 28.07 -1.67
N GLY A 244 -23.16 26.89 -2.05
CA GLY A 244 -23.39 26.25 -3.35
C GLY A 244 -22.45 26.69 -4.48
N THR A 245 -21.32 27.35 -4.18
CA THR A 245 -20.37 27.84 -5.21
C THR A 245 -19.60 26.71 -5.92
N PRO A 246 -19.36 26.77 -7.24
CA PRO A 246 -18.56 25.77 -7.96
C PRO A 246 -17.03 25.93 -7.72
N LEU A 247 -16.60 26.88 -6.88
CA LEU A 247 -15.18 27.20 -6.63
C LEU A 247 -14.56 26.35 -5.51
N SER A 248 -15.00 25.10 -5.31
CA SER A 248 -14.57 24.23 -4.21
C SER A 248 -13.05 24.03 -4.14
N ASN A 249 -12.36 24.03 -5.28
CA ASN A 249 -10.91 23.90 -5.35
C ASN A 249 -10.16 25.07 -4.70
N GLU A 250 -10.74 26.27 -4.65
CA GLU A 250 -10.12 27.45 -4.04
C GLU A 250 -10.31 27.50 -2.51
N LEU A 251 -11.35 26.83 -2.00
CA LEU A 251 -11.73 26.90 -0.58
C LEU A 251 -10.69 26.25 0.34
N GLY A 252 -10.01 25.21 -0.11
CA GLY A 252 -8.99 24.51 0.68
C GLY A 252 -7.82 25.43 1.07
N GLU A 253 -7.26 26.14 0.09
CA GLU A 253 -6.12 27.04 0.34
C GLU A 253 -6.53 28.35 1.01
N GLY A 254 -7.75 28.83 0.76
CA GLY A 254 -8.18 30.16 1.18
C GLY A 254 -7.44 31.26 0.40
N SER A 255 -7.39 32.46 0.96
CA SER A 255 -6.75 33.61 0.30
C SER A 255 -5.82 34.34 1.26
N LYS A 256 -4.56 34.46 0.83
CA LYS A 256 -3.53 35.29 1.49
C LYS A 256 -4.01 36.72 1.75
N HIS A 257 -4.73 37.31 0.80
CA HIS A 257 -5.22 38.69 0.84
C HIS A 257 -6.73 38.77 1.14
N GLY A 258 -7.30 37.74 1.76
CA GLY A 258 -8.71 37.74 2.17
C GLY A 258 -8.99 38.80 3.24
N ASP A 259 -10.12 39.49 3.11
CA ASP A 259 -10.57 40.55 4.02
C ASP A 259 -11.47 40.02 5.15
N GLN A 260 -11.88 38.74 5.09
CA GLN A 260 -12.70 38.10 6.10
C GLN A 260 -11.98 36.88 6.70
N TRP A 261 -11.97 36.78 8.02
CA TRP A 261 -11.54 35.57 8.73
C TRP A 261 -12.66 34.53 8.65
N THR A 262 -12.43 33.44 7.92
CA THR A 262 -13.37 32.33 7.70
C THR A 262 -12.54 31.03 7.58
N PRO A 263 -12.07 30.44 8.69
CA PRO A 263 -11.18 29.28 8.69
C PRO A 263 -11.85 28.03 8.11
N ALA A 264 -11.02 27.10 7.60
CA ALA A 264 -11.49 25.85 7.01
C ALA A 264 -11.85 24.80 8.07
N GLU A 265 -12.92 24.06 7.79
CA GLU A 265 -13.34 22.86 8.51
C GLU A 265 -13.25 21.65 7.58
N CYS A 266 -12.55 20.62 8.03
CA CYS A 266 -12.40 19.37 7.31
C CYS A 266 -13.42 18.36 7.83
N ASP A 267 -14.53 18.24 7.12
CA ASP A 267 -15.59 17.28 7.36
C ASP A 267 -15.30 15.95 6.63
N VAL A 268 -15.52 14.84 7.33
CA VAL A 268 -15.37 13.49 6.78
C VAL A 268 -16.08 12.46 7.64
N SER A 269 -16.56 11.37 7.03
CA SER A 269 -17.10 10.23 7.77
C SER A 269 -16.04 9.25 8.25
N ILE A 270 -16.25 8.62 9.40
CA ILE A 270 -15.46 7.46 9.85
C ILE A 270 -15.67 6.25 8.93
N ARG A 271 -16.74 6.23 8.14
CA ARG A 271 -17.09 5.21 7.15
C ARG A 271 -16.98 5.77 5.71
N PRO A 272 -17.20 4.95 4.67
CA PRO A 272 -17.38 5.46 3.31
C PRO A 272 -18.59 6.39 3.17
N GLY A 273 -19.73 6.05 3.80
CA GLY A 273 -20.96 6.85 3.79
C GLY A 273 -21.12 7.73 5.03
N TRP A 274 -21.98 8.76 4.94
CA TRP A 274 -22.37 9.61 6.06
C TRP A 274 -23.40 8.94 6.96
N PHE A 275 -24.38 8.23 6.40
CA PHE A 275 -25.34 7.45 7.19
C PHE A 275 -24.81 6.03 7.49
N TYR A 276 -25.46 5.33 8.43
CA TYR A 276 -25.05 3.97 8.77
C TYR A 276 -25.50 2.98 7.69
N HIS A 277 -24.56 2.16 7.25
CA HIS A 277 -24.76 1.01 6.37
C HIS A 277 -24.04 -0.22 6.96
N ALA A 278 -24.74 -1.35 7.08
CA ALA A 278 -24.16 -2.57 7.65
C ALA A 278 -23.04 -3.15 6.79
N ASP A 279 -23.11 -3.00 5.46
CA ASP A 279 -22.05 -3.42 4.53
C ASP A 279 -20.75 -2.56 4.65
N GLN A 280 -20.78 -1.51 5.46
CA GLN A 280 -19.63 -0.65 5.77
C GLN A 280 -18.99 -0.98 7.14
N ASP A 281 -19.53 -1.93 7.91
CA ASP A 281 -18.99 -2.27 9.25
C ASP A 281 -17.54 -2.74 9.18
N ALA A 282 -17.15 -3.42 8.11
CA ALA A 282 -15.77 -3.84 7.85
C ALA A 282 -14.90 -2.77 7.17
N ARG A 283 -15.46 -1.59 6.87
CA ARG A 283 -14.84 -0.47 6.15
C ARG A 283 -14.71 0.81 7.01
N VAL A 284 -14.88 0.69 8.32
CA VAL A 284 -14.60 1.75 9.29
C VAL A 284 -13.11 2.11 9.20
N LYS A 285 -12.81 3.41 9.12
CA LYS A 285 -11.43 3.92 9.07
C LYS A 285 -10.66 3.47 10.31
N SER A 286 -9.44 3.00 10.11
CA SER A 286 -8.56 2.56 11.18
C SER A 286 -8.07 3.74 12.05
N PRO A 287 -7.61 3.49 13.28
CA PRO A 287 -6.94 4.51 14.11
C PRO A 287 -5.86 5.30 13.37
N ALA A 288 -5.10 4.61 12.51
CA ALA A 288 -4.05 5.16 11.68
C ALA A 288 -4.54 6.21 10.70
N GLN A 289 -5.60 5.87 9.97
CA GLN A 289 -6.22 6.73 8.98
C GLN A 289 -6.80 7.97 9.66
N LEU A 290 -7.42 7.80 10.84
CA LEU A 290 -7.93 8.93 11.62
C LEU A 290 -6.81 9.84 12.14
N MET A 291 -5.66 9.28 12.53
CA MET A 291 -4.48 10.07 12.88
C MET A 291 -3.91 10.85 11.70
N ASP A 292 -3.90 10.24 10.50
CA ASP A 292 -3.47 10.93 9.28
C ASP A 292 -4.35 12.13 8.96
N LEU A 293 -5.68 11.92 8.97
CA LEU A 293 -6.65 12.98 8.74
C LEU A 293 -6.56 14.08 9.80
N TYR A 294 -6.38 13.73 11.08
CA TYR A 294 -6.17 14.71 12.14
C TYR A 294 -4.95 15.60 11.89
N GLU A 295 -3.81 15.02 11.49
CA GLU A 295 -2.60 15.80 11.22
C GLU A 295 -2.69 16.62 9.93
N ARG A 296 -3.49 16.17 8.94
CA ARG A 296 -3.75 16.89 7.69
C ARG A 296 -4.96 17.83 7.74
N SER A 297 -5.57 18.00 8.91
CA SER A 297 -6.64 18.97 9.18
C SER A 297 -6.21 19.91 10.30
N VAL A 298 -6.22 19.44 11.54
CA VAL A 298 -5.74 20.18 12.74
C VAL A 298 -4.28 20.60 12.59
N GLY A 299 -3.45 19.79 11.95
CA GLY A 299 -2.06 20.15 11.67
C GLY A 299 -1.85 21.03 10.44
N HIS A 300 -2.92 21.39 9.72
CA HIS A 300 -2.92 22.20 8.51
C HIS A 300 -3.81 23.45 8.68
N ASN A 301 -3.89 24.02 9.89
CA ASN A 301 -4.68 25.21 10.20
C ASN A 301 -6.20 25.08 9.95
N ALA A 302 -6.73 23.86 9.93
CA ALA A 302 -8.17 23.58 9.85
C ALA A 302 -8.69 22.89 11.11
N SER A 303 -10.00 22.69 11.21
CA SER A 303 -10.57 21.78 12.22
C SER A 303 -10.90 20.41 11.62
N PHE A 304 -11.09 19.40 12.47
CA PHE A 304 -11.43 18.04 12.11
C PHE A 304 -12.84 17.68 12.60
N LEU A 305 -13.82 17.71 11.71
CA LEU A 305 -15.20 17.31 11.97
C LEU A 305 -15.40 15.86 11.48
N LEU A 306 -15.48 14.93 12.42
CA LEU A 306 -15.58 13.50 12.10
C LEU A 306 -17.01 12.98 12.30
N ASN A 307 -17.66 12.56 11.23
CA ASN A 307 -18.96 11.90 11.30
C ASN A 307 -18.88 10.45 11.79
N VAL A 308 -19.78 10.09 12.69
CA VAL A 308 -19.93 8.74 13.26
C VAL A 308 -21.42 8.41 13.33
N PRO A 309 -21.97 7.67 12.35
CA PRO A 309 -23.41 7.46 12.25
C PRO A 309 -23.90 6.38 13.22
N PRO A 310 -24.94 6.66 14.04
CA PRO A 310 -25.65 5.65 14.78
C PRO A 310 -26.36 4.68 13.83
N ASP A 311 -26.39 3.41 14.22
CA ASP A 311 -27.04 2.35 13.47
C ASP A 311 -28.57 2.31 13.68
N ARG A 312 -29.24 1.29 13.12
CA ARG A 312 -30.69 1.12 13.24
C ARG A 312 -31.19 0.86 14.66
N ARG A 313 -30.31 0.48 15.60
CA ARG A 313 -30.65 0.42 17.03
C ARG A 313 -30.73 1.82 17.62
N GLY A 314 -30.06 2.80 17.03
CA GLY A 314 -29.85 4.13 17.57
C GLY A 314 -28.60 4.20 18.47
N LEU A 315 -27.59 3.38 18.19
CA LEU A 315 -26.32 3.33 18.92
C LEU A 315 -25.16 3.55 17.95
N ILE A 316 -24.06 4.14 18.42
CA ILE A 316 -22.79 4.09 17.69
C ILE A 316 -22.31 2.64 17.69
N HIS A 317 -22.09 2.09 16.51
CA HIS A 317 -21.70 0.69 16.31
C HIS A 317 -20.30 0.40 16.89
N GLU A 318 -20.10 -0.83 17.34
CA GLU A 318 -18.98 -1.26 18.17
C GLU A 318 -17.62 -1.12 17.45
N ASN A 319 -17.60 -1.30 16.13
CA ASN A 319 -16.40 -1.10 15.31
C ASN A 319 -15.95 0.37 15.29
N ASP A 320 -16.89 1.31 15.25
CA ASP A 320 -16.65 2.75 15.27
C ASP A 320 -16.11 3.16 16.65
N VAL A 321 -16.71 2.64 17.73
CA VAL A 321 -16.19 2.84 19.10
C VAL A 321 -14.74 2.35 19.19
N LYS A 322 -14.45 1.13 18.71
CA LYS A 322 -13.10 0.56 18.72
C LYS A 322 -12.11 1.43 17.93
N ALA A 323 -12.48 1.90 16.75
CA ALA A 323 -11.65 2.77 15.93
C ALA A 323 -11.37 4.12 16.62
N LEU A 324 -12.39 4.75 17.20
CA LEU A 324 -12.25 6.01 17.94
C LEU A 324 -11.35 5.86 19.17
N MET A 325 -11.49 4.77 19.92
CA MET A 325 -10.64 4.51 21.10
C MET A 325 -9.20 4.21 20.68
N GLY A 326 -8.98 3.47 19.60
CA GLY A 326 -7.65 3.26 19.04
C GLY A 326 -7.02 4.58 18.57
N PHE A 327 -7.79 5.44 17.90
CA PHE A 327 -7.33 6.76 17.49
C PHE A 327 -6.98 7.64 18.71
N LYS A 328 -7.82 7.64 19.74
CA LYS A 328 -7.54 8.33 21.01
C LYS A 328 -6.22 7.86 21.62
N LYS A 329 -6.01 6.55 21.72
CA LYS A 329 -4.79 5.95 22.27
C LYS A 329 -3.56 6.42 21.50
N LEU A 330 -3.59 6.35 20.18
CA LEU A 330 -2.51 6.78 19.31
C LEU A 330 -2.23 8.29 19.45
N ARG A 331 -3.27 9.12 19.41
CA ARG A 331 -3.14 10.58 19.58
C ARG A 331 -2.57 10.95 20.96
N ASP A 332 -3.01 10.29 22.01
CA ASP A 332 -2.47 10.50 23.36
C ASP A 332 -1.02 10.04 23.48
N ALA A 333 -0.67 8.91 22.84
CA ALA A 333 0.69 8.39 22.83
C ALA A 333 1.65 9.36 22.14
N THR A 334 1.25 9.90 20.98
CA THR A 334 2.04 10.89 20.23
C THR A 334 2.06 12.25 20.93
N TYR A 335 0.89 12.83 21.25
CA TYR A 335 0.79 14.25 21.66
C TYR A 335 0.63 14.48 23.18
N GLY A 336 0.46 13.42 23.96
CA GLY A 336 0.26 13.52 25.41
C GLY A 336 1.51 13.91 26.17
N LYS A 337 2.71 13.63 25.64
CA LYS A 337 4.00 13.99 26.24
C LYS A 337 4.91 14.58 25.17
N GLY A 338 5.21 15.87 25.28
CA GLY A 338 6.13 16.57 24.37
C GLY A 338 6.86 17.71 25.07
N ALA A 339 7.94 18.18 24.46
CA ALA A 339 8.63 19.38 24.90
C ALA A 339 7.99 20.60 24.21
N LYS A 340 7.79 21.70 24.94
CA LYS A 340 7.11 22.90 24.46
C LYS A 340 7.88 24.15 24.86
N SER A 341 7.86 25.16 24.00
CA SER A 341 8.39 26.49 24.21
C SER A 341 7.38 27.53 23.74
N SER A 342 7.34 28.68 24.42
CA SER A 342 6.58 29.86 24.01
C SER A 342 7.40 30.83 23.15
N SER A 343 8.58 30.42 22.68
CA SER A 343 9.44 31.16 21.76
C SER A 343 9.62 30.40 20.44
N THR A 344 10.39 30.99 19.52
CA THR A 344 10.79 30.35 18.26
C THR A 344 11.87 29.28 18.43
N GLU A 345 12.37 29.07 19.66
CA GLU A 345 13.41 28.09 19.95
C GLU A 345 12.97 27.13 21.07
N LEU A 346 13.38 25.88 20.95
CA LEU A 346 13.14 24.84 21.94
C LEU A 346 14.45 24.11 22.20
N ASN A 347 14.98 24.24 23.42
CA ASN A 347 16.18 23.54 23.86
C ASN A 347 15.78 22.35 24.75
N PHE A 348 16.37 21.18 24.53
CA PHE A 348 16.11 20.02 25.35
C PHE A 348 17.21 19.85 26.41
N ASP A 349 16.83 19.50 27.64
CA ASP A 349 17.81 19.22 28.73
C ASP A 349 18.81 18.12 28.36
N LYS A 350 18.37 17.18 27.52
CA LYS A 350 19.18 16.14 26.90
C LYS A 350 18.64 15.87 25.49
N PRO A 351 19.48 15.44 24.53
CA PRO A 351 19.00 15.15 23.19
C PRO A 351 17.88 14.08 23.21
N LYS A 352 16.77 14.35 22.52
CA LYS A 352 15.59 13.47 22.44
C LYS A 352 15.30 13.07 21.01
N VAL A 353 14.82 11.84 20.82
CA VAL A 353 14.24 11.42 19.53
C VAL A 353 12.87 12.07 19.39
N ILE A 354 12.61 12.67 18.24
CA ILE A 354 11.32 13.28 17.88
C ILE A 354 10.92 12.88 16.46
N ASP A 355 9.63 12.83 16.18
CA ASP A 355 9.04 12.54 14.85
C ASP A 355 7.92 13.53 14.46
N ARG A 356 7.61 14.50 15.34
CA ARG A 356 6.67 15.59 15.07
C ARG A 356 7.22 16.92 15.59
N VAL A 357 7.03 17.97 14.80
CA VAL A 357 7.22 19.36 15.22
C VAL A 357 5.90 20.10 15.06
N VAL A 358 5.51 20.87 16.09
CA VAL A 358 4.27 21.64 16.09
C VAL A 358 4.58 23.12 16.28
N VAL A 359 4.06 23.96 15.39
CA VAL A 359 4.24 25.41 15.43
C VAL A 359 2.87 26.08 15.43
N GLN A 360 2.70 27.15 16.19
CA GLN A 360 1.44 27.91 16.26
C GLN A 360 1.71 29.41 16.17
N GLU A 361 0.83 30.14 15.49
CA GLU A 361 0.81 31.61 15.52
C GLU A 361 -0.14 32.13 16.63
N LYS A 362 0.04 33.39 17.02
CA LYS A 362 -0.92 34.12 17.85
C LYS A 362 -2.06 34.64 16.96
N ILE A 363 -2.94 33.74 16.53
CA ILE A 363 -4.01 34.06 15.55
C ILE A 363 -5.00 35.14 15.99
N SER A 364 -5.05 35.50 17.28
CA SER A 364 -5.83 36.67 17.74
C SER A 364 -5.36 37.98 17.09
N GLU A 365 -4.14 38.01 16.56
CA GLU A 365 -3.55 39.16 15.87
C GLU A 365 -3.48 38.97 14.34
N GLY A 366 -4.26 38.03 13.80
CA GLY A 366 -4.24 37.65 12.38
C GLY A 366 -3.24 36.53 12.08
N GLN A 367 -3.34 35.96 10.87
CA GLN A 367 -2.41 34.98 10.33
C GLN A 367 -1.36 35.70 9.47
N ARG A 368 -0.08 35.37 9.62
CA ARG A 368 1.02 36.18 9.07
C ARG A 368 1.99 35.37 8.23
N VAL A 369 2.41 34.21 8.73
CA VAL A 369 3.51 33.44 8.13
C VAL A 369 3.11 32.85 6.77
N GLU A 370 3.96 33.08 5.78
CA GLU A 370 3.81 32.59 4.40
C GLU A 370 4.77 31.44 4.09
N ALA A 371 5.97 31.50 4.65
CA ALA A 371 6.97 30.44 4.58
C ALA A 371 7.86 30.44 5.82
N PHE A 372 8.24 29.25 6.25
CA PHE A 372 9.17 29.04 7.36
C PHE A 372 9.96 27.76 7.18
N ARG A 373 11.07 27.68 7.90
CA ARG A 373 11.84 26.44 8.09
C ARG A 373 12.02 26.14 9.57
N VAL A 374 12.10 24.85 9.87
CA VAL A 374 12.50 24.34 11.17
C VAL A 374 13.92 23.84 11.03
N LEU A 375 14.82 24.38 11.85
CA LEU A 375 16.16 23.86 12.04
C LEU A 375 16.18 22.94 13.27
N ALA A 376 16.93 21.84 13.18
CA ALA A 376 17.22 20.97 14.30
C ALA A 376 18.72 20.88 14.54
N LYS A 377 19.12 20.86 15.81
CA LYS A 377 20.51 20.65 16.20
C LYS A 377 20.77 19.16 16.35
N ILE A 378 21.38 18.55 15.35
CA ILE A 378 21.70 17.12 15.25
C ILE A 378 23.20 16.97 15.37
N ASP A 379 23.67 16.18 16.35
CA ASP A 379 25.09 16.00 16.65
C ASP A 379 25.86 17.33 16.83
N GLY A 380 25.20 18.31 17.44
CA GLY A 380 25.76 19.63 17.70
C GLY A 380 25.68 20.61 16.53
N VAL A 381 25.25 20.17 15.34
CA VAL A 381 25.17 20.99 14.12
C VAL A 381 23.73 21.34 13.80
N TRP A 382 23.46 22.61 13.51
CA TRP A 382 22.15 23.05 13.01
C TRP A 382 21.97 22.57 11.56
N LYS A 383 20.90 21.83 11.31
CA LYS A 383 20.50 21.38 9.98
C LYS A 383 19.06 21.78 9.72
N GLU A 384 18.73 22.08 8.47
CA GLU A 384 17.33 22.18 8.07
C GLU A 384 16.66 20.82 8.27
N PHE A 385 15.54 20.83 8.97
CA PHE A 385 14.88 19.63 9.45
C PHE A 385 13.48 19.47 8.86
N ALA A 386 12.80 20.59 8.62
CA ALA A 386 11.55 20.65 7.87
C ALA A 386 11.33 22.06 7.32
N LYS A 387 10.44 22.21 6.34
CA LYS A 387 9.97 23.49 5.82
C LYS A 387 8.46 23.46 5.63
N GLY A 388 7.82 24.62 5.61
CA GLY A 388 6.39 24.75 5.39
C GLY A 388 6.01 26.16 4.93
N THR A 389 4.76 26.30 4.50
CA THR A 389 4.18 27.58 4.09
C THR A 389 3.45 28.26 5.27
N THR A 390 2.13 28.16 5.31
CA THR A 390 1.31 28.75 6.38
C THR A 390 1.43 27.99 7.70
N ILE A 391 1.29 28.71 8.83
CA ILE A 391 1.21 28.13 10.17
C ILE A 391 -0.19 28.25 10.76
N GLY A 392 -0.69 29.48 10.94
CA GLY A 392 -2.00 29.76 11.51
C GLY A 392 -2.19 29.22 12.93
N ALA A 393 -3.39 28.72 13.21
CA ALA A 393 -3.78 28.22 14.53
C ALA A 393 -2.87 27.08 15.01
N LYS A 394 -2.51 26.17 14.09
CA LYS A 394 -1.59 25.07 14.35
C LYS A 394 -1.08 24.45 13.05
N ARG A 395 0.24 24.22 13.03
CA ARG A 395 0.96 23.45 12.01
C ARG A 395 1.64 22.26 12.64
N ILE A 396 1.36 21.06 12.16
CA ILE A 396 2.05 19.82 12.54
C ILE A 396 2.90 19.38 11.35
N LEU A 397 4.19 19.19 11.58
CA LEU A 397 5.15 18.67 10.63
C LEU A 397 5.55 17.27 11.05
N ARG A 398 5.37 16.29 10.15
CA ARG A 398 5.99 14.97 10.29
C ARG A 398 7.45 15.08 9.88
N VAL A 399 8.33 14.53 10.70
CA VAL A 399 9.77 14.51 10.47
C VAL A 399 10.30 13.10 10.72
N PRO A 400 11.39 12.67 10.07
CA PRO A 400 12.03 11.41 10.38
C PRO A 400 12.37 11.33 11.88
N ALA A 401 12.21 10.16 12.49
CA ALA A 401 12.50 9.94 13.89
C ALA A 401 13.99 10.23 14.16
N THR A 402 14.28 11.40 14.75
CA THR A 402 15.65 11.94 14.80
C THR A 402 15.98 12.42 16.19
N LYS A 403 17.18 12.09 16.66
CA LYS A 403 17.71 12.58 17.94
C LYS A 403 18.21 14.02 17.79
N VAL A 404 17.58 14.95 18.49
CA VAL A 404 17.87 16.40 18.40
C VAL A 404 18.12 16.98 19.79
N SER A 405 19.02 17.97 19.88
CA SER A 405 19.29 18.71 21.13
C SER A 405 18.59 20.06 21.22
N SER A 406 18.22 20.64 20.08
CA SER A 406 17.46 21.88 19.98
C SER A 406 16.65 21.93 18.69
N LEU A 407 15.58 22.73 18.69
CA LEU A 407 14.84 23.15 17.51
C LEU A 407 14.77 24.68 17.44
N LYS A 408 14.69 25.21 16.22
CA LYS A 408 14.46 26.63 15.95
C LYS A 408 13.54 26.79 14.76
N VAL A 409 12.56 27.67 14.85
CA VAL A 409 11.73 28.10 13.72
C VAL A 409 12.30 29.41 13.17
N GLU A 410 12.58 29.42 11.87
CA GLU A 410 12.94 30.62 11.13
C GLU A 410 11.86 30.94 10.11
N VAL A 411 11.19 32.08 10.28
CA VAL A 411 10.22 32.58 9.32
C VAL A 411 10.97 33.25 8.19
N THR A 412 10.75 32.77 6.97
CA THR A 412 11.43 33.26 5.76
C THR A 412 10.58 34.27 4.99
N GLU A 413 9.25 34.13 5.05
CA GLU A 413 8.29 35.04 4.42
C GLU A 413 7.06 35.25 5.33
N SER A 414 6.55 36.48 5.42
CA SER A 414 5.43 36.83 6.28
C SER A 414 4.76 38.13 5.85
N GLN A 415 3.42 38.20 5.94
CA GLN A 415 2.63 39.39 5.57
C GLN A 415 2.81 40.57 6.53
N ALA A 416 3.22 40.27 7.77
CA ALA A 416 3.49 41.22 8.84
C ALA A 416 4.52 40.58 9.80
N PRO A 417 5.12 41.30 10.77
CA PRO A 417 6.04 40.69 11.74
C PRO A 417 5.44 39.43 12.37
N ALA A 418 6.10 38.27 12.20
CA ALA A 418 5.55 36.99 12.60
C ALA A 418 5.39 36.88 14.12
N MET A 419 4.28 36.27 14.56
CA MET A 419 3.96 36.12 15.98
C MET A 419 3.78 34.64 16.32
N ILE A 420 4.89 33.93 16.47
CA ILE A 420 4.87 32.53 16.91
C ILE A 420 4.48 32.48 18.39
N SER A 421 3.41 31.75 18.70
CA SER A 421 2.87 31.60 20.05
C SER A 421 3.41 30.35 20.77
N SER A 422 3.76 29.31 20.00
CA SER A 422 4.39 28.12 20.56
C SER A 422 5.15 27.29 19.53
N LEU A 423 6.23 26.66 19.99
CA LEU A 423 6.96 25.58 19.30
C LEU A 423 6.95 24.34 20.21
N ALA A 424 6.62 23.18 19.67
CA ALA A 424 6.62 21.93 20.40
C ALA A 424 7.19 20.77 19.57
N ALA A 425 7.68 19.75 20.26
CA ALA A 425 8.21 18.54 19.64
C ALA A 425 7.71 17.29 20.36
N TYR A 426 7.37 16.28 19.58
CA TYR A 426 6.79 15.02 20.06
C TYR A 426 7.43 13.82 19.39
N ALA A 427 7.23 12.65 19.99
CA ALA A 427 7.70 11.36 19.49
C ALA A 427 6.55 10.36 19.61
N THR A 428 6.19 9.69 18.51
CA THR A 428 5.29 8.53 18.57
C THR A 428 6.08 7.32 19.06
N PRO A 429 5.61 6.58 20.08
CA PRO A 429 6.22 5.32 20.48
C PRO A 429 6.25 4.32 19.31
N SER A 430 7.35 3.60 19.13
CA SER A 430 7.53 2.64 18.02
C SER A 430 6.38 1.62 17.92
N ALA A 431 5.94 1.05 19.05
CA ALA A 431 4.82 0.11 19.08
C ALA A 431 3.46 0.70 18.62
N GLU A 432 3.28 2.02 18.70
CA GLU A 432 2.06 2.70 18.21
C GLU A 432 2.19 3.14 16.74
N GLN A 433 3.42 3.28 16.23
CA GLN A 433 3.67 3.46 14.79
C GLN A 433 3.34 2.17 14.01
N ASP A 434 3.56 0.99 14.60
CA ASP A 434 3.22 -0.30 13.99
C ASP A 434 1.70 -0.58 14.00
N ALA A 435 0.97 -0.01 14.97
CA ALA A 435 -0.49 -0.02 15.02
C ALA A 435 -1.15 0.81 13.90
N LEU A 436 -0.35 1.46 13.04
CA LEU A 436 -0.81 2.13 11.83
C LEU A 436 -1.10 1.17 10.66
N LEU A 437 -0.68 -0.09 10.78
CA LEU A 437 -0.82 -1.16 9.78
C LEU A 437 -2.01 -2.09 10.10
N ASP A 438 -2.42 -2.90 9.12
CA ASP A 438 -3.47 -3.90 9.31
C ASP A 438 -3.16 -4.83 10.50
N THR A 439 -4.18 -5.24 11.27
CA THR A 439 -4.03 -6.44 12.12
C THR A 439 -3.73 -7.66 11.25
N PRO A 440 -3.10 -8.73 11.79
CA PRO A 440 -2.87 -9.96 11.03
C PRO A 440 -4.13 -10.49 10.34
N GLU A 441 -5.29 -10.45 11.01
CA GLU A 441 -6.57 -10.89 10.44
C GLU A 441 -7.07 -9.99 9.30
N GLN A 442 -6.86 -8.68 9.40
CA GLN A 442 -7.20 -7.72 8.33
C GLN A 442 -6.29 -7.90 7.12
N HIS A 443 -4.99 -8.08 7.36
CA HIS A 443 -4.01 -8.39 6.32
C HIS A 443 -4.39 -9.69 5.60
N ASP A 444 -4.68 -10.76 6.35
CA ASP A 444 -5.10 -12.04 5.79
C ASP A 444 -6.37 -11.94 4.94
N LYS A 445 -7.38 -11.19 5.42
CA LYS A 445 -8.60 -10.96 4.66
C LYS A 445 -8.33 -10.22 3.35
N ARG A 446 -7.41 -9.25 3.35
CA ARG A 446 -7.01 -8.49 2.16
C ARG A 446 -6.22 -9.35 1.18
N MET A 447 -5.31 -10.19 1.66
CA MET A 447 -4.48 -11.09 0.85
C MET A 447 -5.24 -12.33 0.33
N ALA A 448 -6.44 -12.62 0.84
CA ALA A 448 -7.20 -13.82 0.50
C ALA A 448 -7.41 -14.01 -1.02
N TRP A 449 -7.80 -12.96 -1.75
CA TRP A 449 -8.00 -13.06 -3.20
C TRP A 449 -6.69 -13.30 -3.95
N PHE A 450 -5.59 -12.72 -3.45
CA PHE A 450 -4.26 -12.87 -4.05
C PHE A 450 -3.77 -14.32 -3.91
N ARG A 451 -3.97 -14.92 -2.73
CA ARG A 451 -3.67 -16.34 -2.47
C ARG A 451 -4.54 -17.29 -3.30
N GLU A 452 -5.79 -16.93 -3.57
CA GLU A 452 -6.67 -17.70 -4.46
C GLU A 452 -6.21 -17.60 -5.93
N ALA A 453 -5.76 -16.42 -6.36
CA ALA A 453 -5.54 -16.08 -7.76
C ALA A 453 -4.43 -16.88 -8.43
N ARG A 454 -3.26 -17.03 -7.79
CA ARG A 454 -2.06 -17.80 -8.23
C ARG A 454 -1.43 -17.42 -9.58
N PHE A 455 -2.17 -16.83 -10.51
CA PHE A 455 -1.73 -16.54 -11.87
C PHE A 455 -2.29 -15.21 -12.37
N GLY A 456 -1.39 -14.31 -12.80
CA GLY A 456 -1.72 -12.99 -13.31
C GLY A 456 -0.97 -12.66 -14.60
N MET A 457 -1.49 -11.68 -15.35
CA MET A 457 -0.82 -11.08 -16.50
C MET A 457 -0.04 -9.85 -16.08
N PHE A 458 1.20 -9.74 -16.53
CA PHE A 458 1.95 -8.48 -16.51
C PHE A 458 1.95 -7.88 -17.91
N ILE A 459 1.79 -6.56 -18.03
CA ILE A 459 1.86 -5.87 -19.30
C ILE A 459 2.85 -4.72 -19.17
N HIS A 460 3.99 -4.85 -19.86
CA HIS A 460 4.95 -3.76 -20.03
C HIS A 460 4.72 -3.09 -21.37
N TRP A 461 4.07 -1.94 -21.32
CA TRP A 461 3.77 -1.13 -22.48
C TRP A 461 4.00 0.36 -22.21
N GLY A 462 4.63 1.04 -23.16
CA GLY A 462 5.04 2.42 -23.04
C GLY A 462 5.71 2.91 -24.32
N LEU A 463 6.27 4.11 -24.28
CA LEU A 463 6.83 4.76 -25.47
C LEU A 463 8.00 3.97 -26.09
N TYR A 464 8.72 3.20 -25.27
CA TYR A 464 9.80 2.31 -25.69
C TYR A 464 9.36 1.20 -26.64
N ALA A 465 8.06 0.93 -26.78
CA ALA A 465 7.58 -0.01 -27.79
C ALA A 465 7.91 0.48 -29.20
N VAL A 466 7.92 1.80 -29.45
CA VAL A 466 8.17 2.41 -30.77
C VAL A 466 9.53 2.00 -31.34
N PRO A 467 10.66 2.21 -30.63
CA PRO A 467 11.95 1.72 -31.11
C PRO A 467 12.07 0.19 -31.04
N GLY A 468 11.29 -0.49 -30.18
CA GLY A 468 11.22 -1.95 -30.16
C GLY A 468 12.58 -2.62 -29.94
N GLY A 469 13.42 -2.04 -29.07
CA GLY A 469 14.78 -2.51 -28.82
C GLY A 469 15.82 -2.11 -29.88
N VAL A 470 15.46 -1.31 -30.89
CA VAL A 470 16.39 -0.83 -31.94
C VAL A 470 16.55 0.67 -31.85
N TRP A 471 17.80 1.16 -31.82
CA TRP A 471 18.10 2.59 -31.84
C TRP A 471 19.15 2.91 -32.91
N ASN A 472 18.90 3.91 -33.75
CA ASN A 472 19.77 4.30 -34.87
C ASN A 472 20.18 3.11 -35.78
N GLY A 473 19.23 2.22 -36.07
CA GLY A 473 19.44 1.05 -36.93
C GLY A 473 20.27 -0.07 -36.31
N LYS A 474 20.49 -0.06 -34.99
CA LYS A 474 21.23 -1.10 -34.27
C LYS A 474 20.38 -1.70 -33.16
N ASP A 475 20.49 -3.01 -33.01
CA ASP A 475 19.91 -3.72 -31.87
C ASP A 475 20.60 -3.26 -30.58
N VAL A 476 19.80 -2.87 -29.60
CA VAL A 476 20.28 -2.43 -28.29
C VAL A 476 20.26 -3.63 -27.35
N PRO A 477 21.41 -4.02 -26.77
CA PRO A 477 21.47 -5.16 -25.87
C PRO A 477 20.69 -4.89 -24.57
N GLY A 478 20.12 -5.94 -24.01
CA GLY A 478 19.34 -5.89 -22.77
C GLY A 478 17.85 -5.71 -23.01
N ALA A 479 17.14 -5.27 -21.98
CA ALA A 479 15.68 -5.21 -22.01
C ALA A 479 15.18 -3.98 -22.81
N ALA A 480 14.22 -4.19 -23.71
CA ALA A 480 13.77 -3.17 -24.67
C ALA A 480 13.12 -1.95 -24.00
N GLU A 481 12.47 -2.14 -22.85
CA GLU A 481 11.88 -1.06 -22.06
C GLU A 481 12.92 -0.19 -21.34
N TRP A 482 14.18 -0.65 -21.25
CA TRP A 482 15.31 0.12 -20.73
C TRP A 482 16.08 0.89 -21.81
N ILE A 483 15.60 0.90 -23.06
CA ILE A 483 16.37 1.43 -24.21
C ILE A 483 16.89 2.86 -24.02
N LEU A 484 16.14 3.74 -23.35
CA LEU A 484 16.57 5.11 -23.02
C LEU A 484 17.89 5.10 -22.24
N ASN A 485 18.02 4.21 -21.25
CA ASN A 485 19.23 4.04 -20.45
C ASN A 485 20.29 3.17 -21.16
N SER A 486 19.90 2.02 -21.73
CA SER A 486 20.84 1.06 -22.33
C SER A 486 21.56 1.61 -23.56
N ALA A 487 20.85 2.36 -24.41
CA ALA A 487 21.43 3.07 -25.56
C ALA A 487 21.93 4.48 -25.22
N LYS A 488 21.79 4.93 -23.95
CA LYS A 488 22.22 6.25 -23.48
C LYS A 488 21.66 7.39 -24.34
N ILE A 489 20.37 7.31 -24.64
CA ILE A 489 19.69 8.23 -25.55
C ILE A 489 19.49 9.57 -24.84
N LYS A 490 19.86 10.69 -25.46
CA LYS A 490 19.54 12.00 -24.89
C LYS A 490 18.03 12.17 -24.81
N VAL A 491 17.51 12.75 -23.73
CA VAL A 491 16.06 12.94 -23.56
C VAL A 491 15.45 13.71 -24.75
N SER A 492 16.14 14.74 -25.24
CA SER A 492 15.72 15.51 -26.42
C SER A 492 15.60 14.69 -27.71
N ASP A 493 16.37 13.61 -27.83
CA ASP A 493 16.34 12.72 -29.00
C ASP A 493 15.25 11.64 -28.84
N TYR A 494 14.80 11.39 -27.62
CA TYR A 494 13.73 10.45 -27.27
C TYR A 494 12.34 11.09 -27.32
N GLU A 495 12.23 12.37 -26.95
CA GLU A 495 10.99 13.16 -26.98
C GLU A 495 10.18 13.06 -28.29
N PRO A 496 10.79 13.08 -29.50
CA PRO A 496 10.07 12.96 -30.76
C PRO A 496 9.26 11.67 -30.93
N LEU A 497 9.58 10.59 -30.19
CA LEU A 497 8.85 9.32 -30.26
C LEU A 497 7.39 9.47 -29.82
N ILE A 498 7.05 10.50 -29.02
CA ILE A 498 5.67 10.77 -28.61
C ILE A 498 4.74 10.99 -29.81
N LYS A 499 5.28 11.47 -30.94
CA LYS A 499 4.53 11.67 -32.19
C LYS A 499 4.37 10.40 -33.02
N GLN A 500 5.03 9.32 -32.65
CA GLN A 500 4.99 8.02 -33.33
C GLN A 500 4.14 6.99 -32.60
N PHE A 501 3.99 7.11 -31.27
CA PHE A 501 3.17 6.18 -30.48
C PHE A 501 1.67 6.39 -30.77
N ASN A 502 1.09 5.50 -31.57
CA ASN A 502 -0.30 5.59 -32.01
C ASN A 502 -0.98 4.22 -31.99
N PRO A 503 -1.53 3.79 -30.84
CA PRO A 503 -2.08 2.45 -30.65
C PRO A 503 -3.46 2.23 -31.30
N VAL A 504 -3.52 2.31 -32.64
CA VAL A 504 -4.75 2.19 -33.43
C VAL A 504 -5.37 0.79 -33.43
N LYS A 505 -4.63 -0.24 -33.02
CA LYS A 505 -5.09 -1.63 -32.90
C LYS A 505 -5.31 -2.07 -31.45
N TYR A 506 -5.17 -1.16 -30.49
CA TYR A 506 -5.45 -1.45 -29.08
C TYR A 506 -6.91 -1.80 -28.87
N ASP A 507 -7.15 -3.01 -28.38
CA ASP A 507 -8.46 -3.51 -27.98
C ASP A 507 -8.38 -4.06 -26.53
N PRO A 508 -8.87 -3.30 -25.54
CA PRO A 508 -8.84 -3.73 -24.15
C PRO A 508 -9.69 -4.97 -23.89
N LYS A 509 -10.79 -5.17 -24.62
CA LYS A 509 -11.61 -6.38 -24.46
C LYS A 509 -10.86 -7.60 -24.96
N LYS A 510 -10.15 -7.48 -26.09
CA LYS A 510 -9.30 -8.57 -26.60
C LYS A 510 -8.15 -8.89 -25.65
N TRP A 511 -7.49 -7.89 -25.07
CA TRP A 511 -6.42 -8.12 -24.08
C TRP A 511 -6.94 -8.85 -22.84
N VAL A 512 -8.07 -8.40 -22.28
CA VAL A 512 -8.71 -9.05 -21.13
C VAL A 512 -9.20 -10.45 -21.47
N GLN A 513 -9.72 -10.67 -22.67
CA GLN A 513 -10.14 -11.99 -23.14
C GLN A 513 -8.95 -12.95 -23.24
N ILE A 514 -7.81 -12.52 -23.78
CA ILE A 514 -6.57 -13.32 -23.82
C ILE A 514 -6.15 -13.74 -22.40
N ALA A 515 -6.15 -12.81 -21.45
CA ALA A 515 -5.82 -13.10 -20.05
C ALA A 515 -6.81 -14.11 -19.43
N LYS A 516 -8.10 -13.89 -19.65
CA LYS A 516 -9.17 -14.75 -19.12
C LYS A 516 -9.11 -16.17 -19.70
N ASP A 517 -8.89 -16.30 -21.01
CA ASP A 517 -8.77 -17.60 -21.68
C ASP A 517 -7.52 -18.36 -21.25
N ALA A 518 -6.44 -17.64 -20.90
CA ALA A 518 -5.25 -18.20 -20.29
C ALA A 518 -5.46 -18.65 -18.83
N GLY A 519 -6.59 -18.29 -18.20
CA GLY A 519 -6.90 -18.59 -16.80
C GLY A 519 -6.36 -17.58 -15.79
N MET A 520 -5.80 -16.45 -16.22
CA MET A 520 -5.31 -15.43 -15.30
C MET A 520 -6.47 -14.77 -14.54
N LYS A 521 -6.23 -14.32 -13.31
CA LYS A 521 -7.26 -13.73 -12.43
C LYS A 521 -7.12 -12.22 -12.26
N TYR A 522 -5.96 -11.67 -12.62
CA TYR A 522 -5.66 -10.26 -12.51
C TYR A 522 -4.68 -9.82 -13.61
N ILE A 523 -4.69 -8.53 -13.92
CA ILE A 523 -3.81 -7.89 -14.89
C ILE A 523 -3.10 -6.73 -14.19
N VAL A 524 -1.76 -6.72 -14.24
CA VAL A 524 -0.91 -5.60 -13.84
C VAL A 524 -0.38 -4.93 -15.10
N ILE A 525 -0.74 -3.67 -15.35
CA ILE A 525 -0.27 -2.90 -16.52
C ILE A 525 0.59 -1.72 -16.08
N THR A 526 1.69 -1.45 -16.79
CA THR A 526 2.48 -0.22 -16.66
C THR A 526 1.60 1.00 -16.88
N SER A 527 1.25 1.71 -15.80
CA SER A 527 0.66 3.04 -15.92
C SER A 527 1.73 4.04 -16.38
N LYS A 528 2.94 3.91 -15.81
CA LYS A 528 4.16 4.66 -16.11
C LYS A 528 5.37 3.77 -15.82
N HIS A 529 6.27 3.63 -16.79
CA HIS A 529 7.56 2.94 -16.61
C HIS A 529 8.71 3.97 -16.44
N HIS A 530 9.96 3.52 -16.35
CA HIS A 530 11.14 4.33 -16.00
C HIS A 530 11.41 5.52 -16.93
N GLU A 531 10.91 5.50 -18.16
CA GLU A 531 10.96 6.62 -19.10
C GLU A 531 9.93 7.72 -18.82
N GLY A 532 9.11 7.56 -17.78
CA GLY A 532 8.21 8.59 -17.27
C GLY A 532 6.91 8.78 -18.05
N PHE A 533 6.71 8.08 -19.16
CA PHE A 533 5.54 8.26 -20.02
C PHE A 533 4.27 7.64 -19.42
N GLY A 534 3.22 8.45 -19.23
CA GLY A 534 1.93 7.99 -18.69
C GLY A 534 0.96 7.47 -19.76
N LEU A 535 0.37 6.28 -19.57
CA LEU A 535 -0.63 5.70 -20.47
C LEU A 535 -2.06 6.29 -20.34
N TRP A 536 -2.23 7.31 -19.51
CA TRP A 536 -3.50 8.01 -19.31
C TRP A 536 -3.33 9.53 -19.41
N PRO A 537 -4.40 10.31 -19.67
CA PRO A 537 -4.32 11.76 -19.78
C PRO A 537 -4.15 12.41 -18.40
N SER A 538 -2.95 12.27 -17.84
CA SER A 538 -2.59 12.83 -16.53
C SER A 538 -2.67 14.36 -16.54
N LYS A 539 -3.13 14.95 -15.43
CA LYS A 539 -3.14 16.42 -15.28
C LYS A 539 -1.82 16.98 -14.76
N GLN A 540 -0.86 16.11 -14.44
CA GLN A 540 0.39 16.52 -13.78
C GLN A 540 1.48 16.98 -14.77
N GLY A 541 1.26 16.87 -16.09
CA GLY A 541 2.18 17.34 -17.12
C GLY A 541 1.91 16.68 -18.48
N ASP A 542 2.57 17.14 -19.54
CA ASP A 542 2.25 16.78 -20.93
C ASP A 542 2.94 15.50 -21.44
N TRP A 543 3.82 14.87 -20.65
CA TRP A 543 4.53 13.65 -21.03
C TRP A 543 3.67 12.38 -20.81
N ASN A 544 2.56 12.31 -21.55
CA ASN A 544 1.58 11.23 -21.45
C ASN A 544 0.78 11.03 -22.76
N ILE A 545 -0.14 10.05 -22.76
CA ILE A 545 -0.93 9.66 -23.94
C ILE A 545 -1.70 10.82 -24.61
N ALA A 546 -2.09 11.85 -23.86
CA ALA A 546 -2.80 13.02 -24.40
C ALA A 546 -1.98 13.80 -25.43
N SER A 547 -0.65 13.69 -25.39
CA SER A 547 0.28 14.40 -26.28
C SER A 547 0.70 13.61 -27.53
N THR A 548 0.16 12.40 -27.68
CA THR A 548 0.38 11.51 -28.83
C THR A 548 -0.67 11.75 -29.93
N PRO A 549 -0.55 11.14 -31.12
CA PRO A 549 -1.64 11.13 -32.11
C PRO A 549 -2.91 10.41 -31.63
N TYR A 550 -2.81 9.52 -30.64
CA TYR A 550 -3.96 8.72 -30.16
C TYR A 550 -4.88 9.50 -29.23
N GLN A 551 -4.32 10.32 -28.33
CA GLN A 551 -5.01 11.28 -27.43
C GLN A 551 -6.11 10.71 -26.52
N LYS A 552 -6.29 9.40 -26.47
CA LYS A 552 -7.33 8.74 -25.66
C LYS A 552 -6.71 7.99 -24.49
N ASP A 553 -7.43 7.96 -23.39
CA ASP A 553 -7.10 7.17 -22.20
C ASP A 553 -7.07 5.68 -22.52
N LEU A 554 -5.92 5.03 -22.30
CA LEU A 554 -5.75 3.59 -22.52
C LEU A 554 -6.21 2.77 -21.30
N LEU A 555 -6.14 3.33 -20.09
CA LEU A 555 -6.38 2.61 -18.85
C LEU A 555 -7.87 2.53 -18.49
N LYS A 556 -8.66 3.58 -18.80
CA LYS A 556 -10.09 3.61 -18.50
C LYS A 556 -10.91 2.52 -19.23
N PRO A 557 -10.75 2.30 -20.55
CA PRO A 557 -11.47 1.21 -21.21
C PRO A 557 -10.95 -0.17 -20.79
N LEU A 558 -9.68 -0.31 -20.40
CA LEU A 558 -9.16 -1.54 -19.78
C LEU A 558 -9.82 -1.83 -18.44
N ALA A 559 -9.97 -0.82 -17.59
CA ALA A 559 -10.66 -0.96 -16.30
C ALA A 559 -12.11 -1.41 -16.46
N ALA A 560 -12.82 -0.86 -17.46
CA ALA A 560 -14.16 -1.30 -17.80
C ALA A 560 -14.19 -2.77 -18.26
N ALA A 561 -13.28 -3.16 -19.16
CA ALA A 561 -13.19 -4.54 -19.66
C ALA A 561 -12.83 -5.55 -18.55
N CYS A 562 -11.89 -5.21 -17.66
CA CYS A 562 -11.55 -6.02 -16.48
C CYS A 562 -12.77 -6.24 -15.58
N LYS A 563 -13.50 -5.16 -15.26
CA LYS A 563 -14.71 -5.22 -14.44
C LYS A 563 -15.79 -6.09 -15.08
N GLU A 564 -16.02 -5.95 -16.39
CA GLU A 564 -16.97 -6.77 -17.16
C GLU A 564 -16.59 -8.25 -17.15
N ALA A 565 -15.30 -8.55 -17.26
CA ALA A 565 -14.80 -9.93 -17.35
C ALA A 565 -14.63 -10.63 -16.00
N GLY A 566 -14.69 -9.90 -14.88
CA GLY A 566 -14.37 -10.40 -13.54
C GLY A 566 -12.87 -10.58 -13.29
N ILE A 567 -12.03 -9.82 -14.01
CA ILE A 567 -10.57 -9.80 -13.84
C ILE A 567 -10.22 -8.60 -12.96
N LYS A 568 -9.39 -8.82 -11.93
CA LYS A 568 -8.97 -7.71 -11.06
C LYS A 568 -7.91 -6.86 -11.76
N LEU A 569 -8.18 -5.56 -11.89
CA LEU A 569 -7.22 -4.61 -12.47
C LEU A 569 -6.19 -4.19 -11.43
N CYS A 570 -4.93 -4.13 -11.84
CA CYS A 570 -3.80 -3.69 -11.06
C CYS A 570 -2.94 -2.75 -11.91
N PHE A 571 -2.19 -1.85 -11.26
CA PHE A 571 -1.25 -0.97 -11.96
C PHE A 571 0.17 -1.21 -11.51
N TYR A 572 1.09 -1.17 -12.45
CA TYR A 572 2.49 -0.91 -12.21
C TYR A 572 2.73 0.60 -12.27
N HIS A 573 3.55 1.12 -11.37
CA HIS A 573 3.98 2.52 -11.41
C HIS A 573 5.44 2.64 -10.98
N SER A 574 6.29 3.21 -11.84
CA SER A 574 7.68 3.42 -11.49
C SER A 574 7.88 4.59 -10.51
N ILE A 575 8.69 4.34 -9.47
CA ILE A 575 9.28 5.37 -8.59
C ILE A 575 10.34 6.15 -9.36
N MET A 576 11.07 5.49 -10.26
CA MET A 576 12.10 6.08 -11.09
C MET A 576 11.53 6.77 -12.34
N ASP A 577 12.12 7.90 -12.74
CA ASP A 577 11.66 8.69 -13.89
C ASP A 577 12.82 9.43 -14.57
N TRP A 578 13.42 8.81 -15.60
CA TRP A 578 14.56 9.39 -16.32
C TRP A 578 14.19 10.67 -17.08
N HIS A 579 12.91 10.85 -17.43
CA HIS A 579 12.47 12.01 -18.19
C HIS A 579 12.25 13.23 -17.28
N HIS A 580 11.56 13.08 -16.15
CA HIS A 580 11.04 14.20 -15.36
C HIS A 580 12.15 15.17 -14.89
N PRO A 581 11.99 16.51 -15.07
CA PRO A 581 13.04 17.51 -14.79
C PRO A 581 13.46 17.60 -13.32
N ASP A 582 12.58 17.19 -12.40
CA ASP A 582 12.85 17.19 -10.95
C ASP A 582 13.36 15.86 -10.38
N TYR A 583 13.39 14.79 -11.19
CA TYR A 583 13.84 13.49 -10.73
C TYR A 583 15.35 13.45 -10.46
N LEU A 584 15.72 12.74 -9.39
CA LEU A 584 17.09 12.45 -8.98
C LEU A 584 17.17 10.97 -8.53
N PRO A 585 18.32 10.30 -8.66
CA PRO A 585 19.56 10.80 -9.24
C PRO A 585 19.50 10.91 -10.77
N ARG A 586 20.29 11.84 -11.34
CA ARG A 586 20.54 11.88 -12.79
C ARG A 586 21.54 10.80 -13.18
N ARG A 587 21.34 10.20 -14.34
CA ARG A 587 22.33 9.31 -14.94
C ARG A 587 23.47 10.13 -15.53
N GLU A 588 24.69 9.58 -15.53
CA GLU A 588 25.86 10.27 -16.08
C GLU A 588 25.70 10.62 -17.57
N TRP A 589 24.93 9.83 -18.32
CA TRP A 589 24.66 10.06 -19.73
C TRP A 589 23.61 11.16 -20.00
N ASP A 590 22.91 11.64 -18.97
CA ASP A 590 21.90 12.70 -19.05
C ASP A 590 22.13 13.78 -17.98
N PRO A 591 23.15 14.64 -18.16
CA PRO A 591 23.52 15.61 -17.14
C PRO A 591 22.57 16.81 -17.02
N ARG A 592 21.79 17.14 -18.08
CA ARG A 592 20.90 18.34 -18.20
C ARG A 592 21.21 19.47 -17.20
N PRO A 593 22.41 20.08 -17.29
CA PRO A 593 22.97 20.95 -16.25
C PRO A 593 22.18 22.25 -16.04
N GLU A 594 21.34 22.62 -17.00
CA GLU A 594 20.44 23.77 -16.93
C GLU A 594 19.27 23.56 -15.97
N LEU A 595 18.91 22.31 -15.66
CA LEU A 595 17.81 21.99 -14.75
C LEU A 595 18.22 22.21 -13.29
N LYS A 596 17.24 22.60 -12.47
CA LYS A 596 17.38 22.71 -11.01
C LYS A 596 16.48 21.67 -10.33
N PRO A 597 16.85 20.38 -10.39
CA PRO A 597 15.98 19.31 -9.94
C PRO A 597 15.70 19.39 -8.44
N ASP A 598 14.50 19.00 -8.03
CA ASP A 598 14.06 18.92 -6.65
C ASP A 598 13.25 17.65 -6.44
N PHE A 599 13.87 16.66 -5.80
CA PHE A 599 13.25 15.35 -5.63
C PHE A 599 11.93 15.42 -4.85
N GLU A 600 11.73 16.40 -3.95
CA GLU A 600 10.46 16.55 -3.24
C GLU A 600 9.33 16.98 -4.16
N ARG A 601 9.63 17.85 -5.15
CA ARG A 601 8.64 18.21 -6.18
C ARG A 601 8.27 17.00 -7.02
N TYR A 602 9.24 16.15 -7.36
CA TYR A 602 8.97 14.89 -8.04
C TYR A 602 8.12 13.92 -7.20
N VAL A 603 8.39 13.76 -5.90
CA VAL A 603 7.58 12.91 -5.02
C VAL A 603 6.13 13.41 -4.95
N LYS A 604 5.92 14.73 -4.87
CA LYS A 604 4.59 15.34 -4.92
C LYS A 604 3.88 15.07 -6.24
N TYR A 605 4.59 15.21 -7.36
CA TYR A 605 4.11 14.88 -8.70
C TYR A 605 3.67 13.41 -8.80
N MET A 606 4.52 12.48 -8.37
CA MET A 606 4.22 11.04 -8.39
C MET A 606 3.01 10.70 -7.52
N LYS A 607 2.92 11.25 -6.31
CA LYS A 607 1.75 11.07 -5.43
C LYS A 607 0.47 11.61 -6.09
N ALA A 608 0.53 12.74 -6.78
CA ALA A 608 -0.62 13.27 -7.51
C ALA A 608 -1.05 12.36 -8.67
N GLN A 609 -0.11 11.77 -9.43
CA GLN A 609 -0.41 10.75 -10.44
C GLN A 609 -1.06 9.50 -9.83
N LEU A 610 -0.53 9.00 -8.72
CA LEU A 610 -1.11 7.86 -8.00
C LEU A 610 -2.52 8.17 -7.50
N LYS A 611 -2.80 9.41 -7.05
CA LYS A 611 -4.16 9.82 -6.70
C LYS A 611 -5.10 9.67 -7.89
N GLU A 612 -4.73 10.16 -9.07
CA GLU A 612 -5.55 10.01 -10.28
C GLU A 612 -5.84 8.54 -10.61
N LEU A 613 -4.82 7.69 -10.57
CA LEU A 613 -4.94 6.25 -10.83
C LEU A 613 -5.85 5.54 -9.82
N LEU A 614 -5.79 5.94 -8.55
CA LEU A 614 -6.49 5.28 -7.46
C LEU A 614 -7.87 5.87 -7.17
N THR A 615 -8.25 7.01 -7.77
CA THR A 615 -9.60 7.58 -7.60
C THR A 615 -10.45 7.51 -8.86
N ASN A 616 -9.86 7.39 -10.06
CA ASN A 616 -10.61 7.55 -11.32
C ASN A 616 -10.91 6.24 -12.06
N TYR A 617 -10.35 5.11 -11.63
CA TYR A 617 -10.39 3.82 -12.36
C TYR A 617 -11.08 2.68 -11.60
N GLY A 618 -11.74 2.97 -10.47
CA GLY A 618 -12.46 1.98 -9.65
C GLY A 618 -11.58 1.26 -8.63
N ASP A 619 -12.01 0.08 -8.18
CA ASP A 619 -11.28 -0.76 -7.22
C ASP A 619 -10.04 -1.38 -7.86
N ILE A 620 -8.85 -0.99 -7.38
CA ILE A 620 -7.57 -1.46 -7.89
C ILE A 620 -7.04 -2.56 -6.95
N GLY A 621 -6.62 -3.69 -7.51
CA GLY A 621 -6.14 -4.84 -6.76
C GLY A 621 -4.75 -4.64 -6.17
N ILE A 622 -3.78 -4.33 -7.04
CA ILE A 622 -2.37 -4.16 -6.69
C ILE A 622 -1.85 -2.83 -7.26
N ILE A 623 -1.04 -2.10 -6.47
CA ILE A 623 -0.01 -1.21 -7.00
C ILE A 623 1.34 -1.89 -6.91
N TRP A 624 1.94 -2.12 -8.07
CA TRP A 624 3.25 -2.73 -8.24
C TRP A 624 4.27 -1.62 -8.49
N PHE A 625 5.07 -1.30 -7.48
CA PHE A 625 6.15 -0.32 -7.59
C PHE A 625 7.43 -0.93 -8.14
N ASP A 626 8.25 -0.10 -8.75
CA ASP A 626 9.61 -0.43 -9.20
C ASP A 626 10.55 0.77 -9.06
N GLY A 627 11.84 0.53 -8.90
CA GLY A 627 12.86 1.58 -8.83
C GLY A 627 13.27 1.98 -7.42
N GLU A 628 13.00 1.15 -6.42
CA GLU A 628 13.28 1.41 -5.00
C GLU A 628 14.78 1.47 -4.67
N TRP A 629 15.64 0.94 -5.56
CA TRP A 629 17.09 0.86 -5.35
C TRP A 629 17.81 2.19 -5.58
N GLU A 630 17.11 3.23 -6.02
CA GLU A 630 17.70 4.54 -6.29
C GLU A 630 18.08 5.25 -4.99
N SER A 631 19.28 5.85 -4.95
CA SER A 631 19.89 6.37 -3.71
C SER A 631 19.12 7.52 -3.06
N THR A 632 18.22 8.18 -3.80
CA THR A 632 17.33 9.24 -3.32
C THR A 632 16.05 8.70 -2.68
N TRP A 633 15.71 7.44 -2.95
CA TRP A 633 14.61 6.74 -2.31
C TRP A 633 15.06 6.22 -0.95
N THR A 634 14.21 6.38 0.06
CA THR A 634 14.52 5.97 1.44
C THR A 634 13.39 5.14 2.01
N HIS A 635 13.69 4.35 3.03
CA HIS A 635 12.71 3.58 3.80
C HIS A 635 11.52 4.45 4.27
N GLU A 636 11.80 5.67 4.75
CA GLU A 636 10.82 6.64 5.24
C GLU A 636 9.89 7.13 4.13
N ARG A 637 10.42 7.37 2.92
CA ARG A 637 9.59 7.68 1.74
C ARG A 637 8.75 6.49 1.33
N GLY A 638 9.29 5.27 1.43
CA GLY A 638 8.56 4.04 1.19
C GLY A 638 7.37 3.87 2.12
N LYS A 639 7.56 4.06 3.44
CA LYS A 639 6.47 4.05 4.43
C LYS A 639 5.44 5.14 4.15
N ASP A 640 5.89 6.36 3.89
CA ASP A 640 5.02 7.49 3.56
C ASP A 640 4.18 7.22 2.27
N LEU A 641 4.79 6.63 1.24
CA LEU A 641 4.10 6.26 0.01
C LEU A 641 3.11 5.10 0.24
N TYR A 642 3.51 4.07 0.98
CA TYR A 642 2.64 2.94 1.35
C TYR A 642 1.39 3.44 2.08
N HIS A 643 1.55 4.26 3.12
CA HIS A 643 0.43 4.83 3.86
C HIS A 643 -0.42 5.76 2.99
N TYR A 644 0.20 6.56 2.12
CA TYR A 644 -0.53 7.41 1.18
C TYR A 644 -1.43 6.58 0.25
N VAL A 645 -0.91 5.53 -0.38
CA VAL A 645 -1.68 4.64 -1.25
C VAL A 645 -2.80 3.93 -0.48
N ARG A 646 -2.52 3.41 0.72
CA ARG A 646 -3.52 2.78 1.61
C ARG A 646 -4.60 3.75 2.08
N SER A 647 -4.29 5.04 2.17
CA SER A 647 -5.28 6.09 2.49
C SER A 647 -6.27 6.33 1.35
N LEU A 648 -5.84 6.12 0.11
CA LEU A 648 -6.67 6.26 -1.09
C LEU A 648 -7.51 5.01 -1.35
N GLN A 649 -6.93 3.82 -1.20
CA GLN A 649 -7.64 2.52 -1.32
C GLN A 649 -7.25 1.56 -0.18
N PRO A 650 -8.08 1.42 0.88
CA PRO A 650 -7.76 0.60 2.04
C PRO A 650 -7.74 -0.92 1.82
N ASN A 651 -8.13 -1.41 0.64
CA ASN A 651 -8.06 -2.84 0.31
C ASN A 651 -6.97 -3.17 -0.71
N ILE A 652 -6.22 -2.17 -1.16
CA ILE A 652 -5.16 -2.36 -2.17
C ILE A 652 -3.99 -3.14 -1.59
N ILE A 653 -3.39 -4.00 -2.41
CA ILE A 653 -2.15 -4.71 -2.12
C ILE A 653 -0.98 -3.94 -2.76
N ILE A 654 0.14 -3.85 -2.06
CA ILE A 654 1.33 -3.13 -2.51
C ILE A 654 2.52 -4.06 -2.40
N ASN A 655 3.32 -4.21 -3.46
CA ASN A 655 4.52 -5.05 -3.40
C ASN A 655 5.60 -4.41 -2.50
N ASN A 656 6.55 -5.22 -2.04
CA ASN A 656 7.64 -4.74 -1.19
C ASN A 656 8.66 -3.82 -1.86
N ARG A 657 8.54 -3.57 -3.17
CA ARG A 657 9.31 -2.54 -3.89
C ARG A 657 8.84 -1.12 -3.63
N VAL A 658 7.88 -0.91 -2.74
CA VAL A 658 7.63 0.43 -2.21
C VAL A 658 8.76 0.87 -1.26
N ASP A 659 9.50 -0.08 -0.68
CA ASP A 659 10.51 0.11 0.37
C ASP A 659 11.92 -0.32 -0.10
N THR A 660 12.97 0.27 0.47
CA THR A 660 14.38 -0.06 0.20
C THR A 660 14.85 -1.34 0.91
N ALA A 661 13.98 -2.02 1.65
CA ALA A 661 14.30 -3.18 2.47
C ALA A 661 14.50 -4.51 1.69
N ARG A 662 14.21 -4.52 0.39
CA ARG A 662 14.20 -5.73 -0.44
C ARG A 662 15.60 -6.27 -0.73
N ALA A 663 15.79 -7.59 -0.56
CA ALA A 663 17.05 -8.32 -0.71
C ALA A 663 17.44 -8.61 -2.18
N GLY A 664 17.60 -7.59 -3.01
CA GLY A 664 17.95 -7.77 -4.43
C GLY A 664 17.02 -8.76 -5.13
N MET A 665 17.56 -9.60 -6.02
CA MET A 665 16.77 -10.57 -6.81
C MET A 665 16.10 -11.68 -5.98
N ASN A 666 16.55 -11.94 -4.75
CA ASN A 666 15.84 -12.83 -3.83
C ASN A 666 14.45 -12.26 -3.47
N GLY A 667 14.30 -10.94 -3.48
CA GLY A 667 13.00 -10.30 -3.50
C GLY A 667 12.25 -10.23 -2.17
N PHE A 668 12.83 -10.69 -1.06
CA PHE A 668 12.22 -10.64 0.28
C PHE A 668 12.79 -9.52 1.13
N ASN A 669 12.05 -9.10 2.15
CA ASN A 669 12.48 -8.03 3.05
C ASN A 669 13.63 -8.50 3.96
N THR A 670 14.58 -7.59 4.21
CA THR A 670 15.77 -7.82 5.05
C THR A 670 15.63 -7.29 6.49
N ARG A 671 14.50 -6.66 6.81
CA ARG A 671 14.21 -6.04 8.11
C ARG A 671 12.73 -6.18 8.47
N ASP A 672 12.47 -6.16 9.77
CA ASP A 672 11.14 -6.43 10.34
C ASP A 672 10.17 -5.24 10.21
N ASP A 673 10.69 -4.02 10.10
CA ASP A 673 9.91 -2.77 9.99
C ASP A 673 9.63 -2.34 8.54
N ALA A 674 10.01 -3.17 7.55
CA ALA A 674 9.76 -2.95 6.13
C ALA A 674 8.27 -2.94 5.80
N VAL A 675 7.86 -2.07 4.88
CA VAL A 675 6.49 -2.06 4.33
C VAL A 675 6.38 -2.79 2.99
N GLY A 676 5.13 -3.08 2.59
CA GLY A 676 4.78 -3.90 1.43
C GLY A 676 4.27 -5.28 1.84
N ASP A 677 3.26 -5.75 1.12
CA ASP A 677 2.42 -6.87 1.56
C ASP A 677 2.92 -8.23 1.09
N TYR A 678 3.82 -8.28 0.11
CA TYR A 678 4.36 -9.52 -0.44
C TYR A 678 5.76 -9.35 -1.05
N GLY A 679 6.53 -10.44 -1.08
CA GLY A 679 7.87 -10.48 -1.67
C GLY A 679 7.86 -10.61 -3.21
N THR A 680 8.90 -10.08 -3.86
CA THR A 680 9.02 -10.03 -5.34
C THR A 680 10.33 -10.65 -5.86
N PRO A 681 10.50 -11.98 -5.80
CA PRO A 681 11.62 -12.68 -6.44
C PRO A 681 11.49 -12.61 -7.97
N GLU A 682 12.03 -11.55 -8.56
CA GLU A 682 11.96 -11.29 -10.01
C GLU A 682 12.79 -12.31 -10.79
N GLN A 683 12.24 -12.82 -11.91
CA GLN A 683 12.89 -13.80 -12.79
C GLN A 683 13.37 -15.09 -12.07
N THR A 684 12.93 -15.30 -10.82
CA THR A 684 13.43 -16.36 -9.93
C THR A 684 12.27 -16.98 -9.15
N ILE A 685 12.25 -18.30 -9.03
CA ILE A 685 11.32 -19.02 -8.15
C ILE A 685 12.13 -19.50 -6.95
N PRO A 686 11.70 -19.21 -5.70
CA PRO A 686 12.37 -19.70 -4.49
C PRO A 686 12.66 -21.20 -4.56
N ALA A 687 13.76 -21.66 -3.97
CA ALA A 687 14.13 -23.08 -4.03
C ALA A 687 13.14 -23.99 -3.30
N ASN A 688 12.61 -23.53 -2.16
CA ASN A 688 11.71 -24.28 -1.29
C ASN A 688 10.36 -23.56 -1.15
N GLY A 689 9.35 -24.28 -0.65
CA GLY A 689 8.09 -23.65 -0.23
C GLY A 689 8.33 -22.67 0.92
N LEU A 690 7.58 -21.57 0.94
CA LEU A 690 7.66 -20.54 1.96
C LEU A 690 6.31 -20.42 2.69
N PRO A 691 5.97 -21.37 3.59
CA PRO A 691 4.68 -21.35 4.28
C PRO A 691 4.53 -20.07 5.11
N GLY A 692 3.37 -19.42 5.00
CA GLY A 692 3.05 -18.21 5.75
C GLY A 692 3.64 -16.92 5.20
N GLN A 693 4.33 -16.96 4.04
CA GLN A 693 4.84 -15.77 3.38
C GLN A 693 4.20 -15.61 1.99
N ASP A 694 3.56 -14.46 1.76
CA ASP A 694 3.03 -14.12 0.44
C ASP A 694 4.14 -13.59 -0.47
N TRP A 695 4.18 -14.09 -1.71
CA TRP A 695 5.16 -13.65 -2.72
C TRP A 695 4.66 -13.91 -4.15
N GLU A 696 5.25 -13.20 -5.09
CA GLU A 696 4.96 -13.29 -6.52
C GLU A 696 6.25 -13.22 -7.34
N SER A 697 6.46 -14.21 -8.20
CA SER A 697 7.54 -14.13 -9.19
C SER A 697 6.99 -13.54 -10.48
N CYS A 698 7.53 -12.38 -10.87
CA CYS A 698 7.31 -11.82 -12.19
C CYS A 698 8.34 -12.39 -13.18
N MET A 699 7.88 -12.82 -14.36
CA MET A 699 8.75 -13.36 -15.41
C MET A 699 8.29 -12.97 -16.81
N THR A 700 9.25 -12.90 -17.72
CA THR A 700 9.04 -12.67 -19.15
C THR A 700 8.76 -13.97 -19.91
N MET A 701 7.99 -13.89 -21.00
CA MET A 701 7.83 -15.02 -21.94
C MET A 701 9.07 -15.23 -22.83
N ASN A 702 9.82 -14.17 -23.07
CA ASN A 702 11.03 -14.06 -23.86
C ASN A 702 12.14 -13.40 -23.01
N ASP A 703 13.13 -12.73 -23.59
CA ASP A 703 14.27 -12.14 -22.86
C ASP A 703 14.05 -10.66 -22.48
N THR A 704 12.90 -10.08 -22.88
CA THR A 704 12.55 -8.66 -22.68
C THR A 704 11.18 -8.48 -22.02
N TRP A 705 10.97 -7.38 -21.25
CA TRP A 705 9.65 -7.07 -20.70
C TRP A 705 8.79 -6.28 -21.69
N GLY A 706 9.34 -5.20 -22.25
CA GLY A 706 8.72 -4.45 -23.34
C GLY A 706 8.79 -5.19 -24.67
N PHE A 707 8.03 -4.72 -25.65
CA PHE A 707 8.11 -5.23 -27.02
C PHE A 707 9.52 -5.04 -27.61
N SER A 708 10.08 -6.11 -28.15
CA SER A 708 11.31 -6.11 -28.94
C SER A 708 11.02 -6.70 -30.32
N SER A 709 11.50 -6.04 -31.37
CA SER A 709 11.33 -6.49 -32.76
C SER A 709 12.26 -7.64 -33.15
N HIS A 710 13.34 -7.87 -32.39
CA HIS A 710 14.37 -8.87 -32.67
C HIS A 710 14.49 -9.96 -31.60
N ASP A 711 13.78 -9.84 -30.46
CA ASP A 711 13.74 -10.90 -29.46
C ASP A 711 12.71 -11.97 -29.85
N HIS A 712 13.21 -13.15 -30.19
CA HIS A 712 12.41 -14.33 -30.53
C HIS A 712 12.73 -15.53 -29.62
N SER A 713 13.38 -15.29 -28.47
CA SER A 713 13.79 -16.30 -27.49
C SER A 713 12.61 -16.76 -26.61
N TRP A 714 11.55 -17.24 -27.24
CA TRP A 714 10.31 -17.56 -26.54
C TRP A 714 10.41 -18.85 -25.72
N LYS A 715 10.11 -18.78 -24.41
CA LYS A 715 9.90 -19.95 -23.54
C LYS A 715 8.77 -20.83 -24.08
N SER A 716 8.91 -22.15 -23.98
CA SER A 716 7.88 -23.08 -24.43
C SER A 716 6.65 -23.05 -23.51
N ALA A 717 5.48 -23.41 -24.03
CA ALA A 717 4.27 -23.50 -23.20
C ALA A 717 4.44 -24.50 -22.03
N GLN A 718 5.16 -25.61 -22.25
CA GLN A 718 5.54 -26.55 -21.19
C GLN A 718 6.31 -25.85 -20.07
N LYS A 719 7.32 -25.04 -20.40
CA LYS A 719 8.11 -24.32 -19.39
C LYS A 719 7.26 -23.32 -18.61
N LEU A 720 6.33 -22.64 -19.27
CA LEU A 720 5.42 -21.68 -18.62
C LEU A 720 4.45 -22.39 -17.65
N VAL A 721 3.89 -23.53 -18.05
CA VAL A 721 3.05 -24.37 -17.16
C VAL A 721 3.87 -24.89 -15.97
N GLN A 722 5.09 -25.38 -16.20
CA GLN A 722 5.98 -25.83 -15.13
C GLN A 722 6.33 -24.70 -14.14
N ASN A 723 6.58 -23.48 -14.63
CA ASN A 723 6.85 -22.32 -13.77
C ASN A 723 5.62 -21.95 -12.93
N LEU A 724 4.42 -21.98 -13.51
CA LEU A 724 3.16 -21.75 -12.78
C LEU A 724 2.99 -22.79 -11.65
N ILE A 725 3.17 -24.07 -11.98
CA ILE A 725 3.10 -25.17 -11.01
C ILE A 725 4.14 -24.98 -9.91
N ASP A 726 5.38 -24.63 -10.27
CA ASP A 726 6.47 -24.46 -9.30
C ASP A 726 6.16 -23.32 -8.32
N CYS A 727 5.65 -22.18 -8.82
CA CYS A 727 5.19 -21.08 -7.96
C CYS A 727 4.07 -21.52 -7.00
N ALA A 728 3.01 -22.13 -7.53
CA ALA A 728 1.87 -22.57 -6.73
C ALA A 728 2.27 -23.62 -5.68
N SER A 729 3.14 -24.57 -6.04
CA SER A 729 3.65 -25.62 -5.14
C SER A 729 4.47 -25.10 -3.96
N LYS A 730 4.91 -23.85 -4.05
CA LYS A 730 5.70 -23.14 -3.05
C LYS A 730 4.92 -22.01 -2.35
N GLY A 731 3.63 -21.89 -2.66
CA GLY A 731 2.70 -20.93 -2.03
C GLY A 731 2.64 -19.54 -2.68
N GLY A 732 3.39 -19.31 -3.75
CA GLY A 732 3.48 -18.02 -4.44
C GLY A 732 2.60 -17.89 -5.67
N ASN A 733 2.60 -16.68 -6.23
CA ASN A 733 1.91 -16.35 -7.47
C ASN A 733 2.90 -16.24 -8.65
N TYR A 734 2.41 -16.57 -9.84
CA TYR A 734 3.14 -16.38 -11.10
C TYR A 734 2.56 -15.20 -11.88
N LEU A 735 3.37 -14.17 -12.09
CA LEU A 735 2.99 -12.97 -12.84
C LEU A 735 3.73 -12.98 -14.19
N LEU A 736 3.02 -13.38 -15.25
CA LEU A 736 3.63 -13.64 -16.56
C LEU A 736 3.44 -12.46 -17.51
N ASN A 737 4.55 -11.95 -18.04
CA ASN A 737 4.58 -10.74 -18.84
C ASN A 737 4.28 -10.92 -20.34
N VAL A 738 3.60 -9.94 -20.92
CA VAL A 738 3.52 -9.68 -22.35
C VAL A 738 3.97 -8.23 -22.67
N GLY A 739 4.64 -8.05 -23.81
CA GLY A 739 5.04 -6.73 -24.33
C GLY A 739 4.28 -6.39 -25.62
N PRO A 740 3.21 -5.58 -25.58
CA PRO A 740 2.45 -5.19 -26.75
C PRO A 740 3.22 -4.27 -27.72
N THR A 741 2.92 -4.35 -29.01
CA THR A 741 3.51 -3.49 -30.06
C THR A 741 3.09 -2.01 -29.88
N PRO A 742 3.73 -1.05 -30.57
CA PRO A 742 3.31 0.36 -30.58
C PRO A 742 1.86 0.58 -30.98
N GLU A 743 1.33 -0.28 -31.86
CA GLU A 743 -0.04 -0.22 -32.35
C GLU A 743 -1.05 -0.81 -31.35
N GLY A 744 -0.59 -1.47 -30.28
CA GLY A 744 -1.44 -2.06 -29.24
C GLY A 744 -1.80 -3.53 -29.45
N GLU A 745 -1.02 -4.27 -30.25
CA GLU A 745 -1.21 -5.72 -30.42
C GLU A 745 -0.34 -6.53 -29.45
N ILE A 746 -0.91 -7.52 -28.78
CA ILE A 746 -0.09 -8.52 -28.07
C ILE A 746 0.51 -9.46 -29.14
N PRO A 747 1.84 -9.69 -29.16
CA PRO A 747 2.49 -10.54 -30.15
C PRO A 747 1.86 -11.93 -30.24
N ALA A 748 1.68 -12.44 -31.47
CA ALA A 748 1.06 -13.74 -31.72
C ALA A 748 1.71 -14.90 -30.94
N PRO A 749 3.06 -15.00 -30.83
CA PRO A 749 3.70 -16.04 -30.02
C PRO A 749 3.28 -16.04 -28.55
N SER A 750 2.98 -14.87 -27.97
CA SER A 750 2.46 -14.74 -26.61
C SER A 750 1.04 -15.27 -26.52
N VAL A 751 0.18 -14.90 -27.47
CA VAL A 751 -1.22 -15.36 -27.53
C VAL A 751 -1.31 -16.88 -27.66
N GLU A 752 -0.50 -17.49 -28.54
CA GLU A 752 -0.44 -18.94 -28.74
C GLU A 752 -0.04 -19.69 -27.46
N ARG A 753 0.98 -19.19 -26.74
CA ARG A 753 1.46 -19.78 -25.49
C ARG A 753 0.45 -19.63 -24.36
N LEU A 754 -0.17 -18.46 -24.25
CA LEU A 754 -1.24 -18.21 -23.28
C LEU A 754 -2.46 -19.11 -23.55
N ALA A 755 -2.83 -19.32 -24.81
CA ALA A 755 -3.89 -20.25 -25.18
C ALA A 755 -3.55 -21.70 -24.80
N ALA A 756 -2.31 -22.14 -24.99
CA ALA A 756 -1.85 -23.47 -24.57
C ALA A 756 -1.86 -23.64 -23.04
N VAL A 757 -1.40 -22.63 -22.29
CA VAL A 757 -1.48 -22.59 -20.81
C VAL A 757 -2.95 -22.66 -20.36
N GLY A 758 -3.82 -21.88 -20.99
CA GLY A 758 -5.26 -21.88 -20.73
C GLY A 758 -5.93 -23.23 -20.99
N ALA A 759 -5.57 -23.90 -22.10
CA ALA A 759 -6.06 -25.23 -22.41
C ALA A 759 -5.69 -26.26 -21.33
N TRP A 760 -4.46 -26.18 -20.79
CA TRP A 760 -4.03 -27.02 -19.67
C TRP A 760 -4.77 -26.66 -18.36
N LEU A 761 -4.93 -25.37 -18.05
CA LEU A 761 -5.64 -24.92 -16.84
C LEU A 761 -7.15 -25.21 -16.85
N LYS A 762 -7.79 -25.29 -18.02
CA LYS A 762 -9.20 -25.75 -18.10
C LYS A 762 -9.36 -27.17 -17.56
N GLN A 763 -8.33 -28.00 -17.69
CA GLN A 763 -8.32 -29.37 -17.17
C GLN A 763 -7.75 -29.43 -15.75
N ASN A 764 -6.72 -28.64 -15.47
CA ASN A 764 -5.93 -28.83 -14.24
C ASN A 764 -6.05 -27.69 -13.23
N GLY A 765 -6.87 -26.68 -13.48
CA GLY A 765 -6.94 -25.45 -12.69
C GLY A 765 -7.31 -25.66 -11.21
N GLU A 766 -8.07 -26.72 -10.88
CA GLU A 766 -8.38 -27.07 -9.48
C GLU A 766 -7.11 -27.34 -8.65
N SER A 767 -6.04 -27.82 -9.29
CA SER A 767 -4.74 -28.06 -8.65
C SER A 767 -3.90 -26.80 -8.44
N ILE A 768 -4.26 -25.68 -9.06
CA ILE A 768 -3.52 -24.41 -9.00
C ILE A 768 -4.22 -23.40 -8.11
N TYR A 769 -5.43 -22.96 -8.46
CA TYR A 769 -6.11 -21.85 -7.77
C TYR A 769 -6.45 -22.22 -6.33
N GLY A 770 -6.17 -21.33 -5.37
CA GLY A 770 -6.41 -21.59 -3.96
C GLY A 770 -5.59 -22.73 -3.35
N SER A 771 -4.57 -23.22 -4.05
CA SER A 771 -3.65 -24.22 -3.51
C SER A 771 -2.68 -23.61 -2.51
N GLN A 772 -2.15 -24.45 -1.63
CA GLN A 772 -1.06 -24.14 -0.70
C GLN A 772 0.21 -24.88 -1.12
N ALA A 773 1.33 -24.49 -0.49
CA ALA A 773 2.58 -25.21 -0.65
C ALA A 773 2.42 -26.70 -0.31
N GLY A 774 3.07 -27.57 -1.07
CA GLY A 774 3.05 -29.01 -0.82
C GLY A 774 3.63 -29.37 0.55
N PRO A 775 3.28 -30.53 1.13
CA PRO A 775 3.76 -30.95 2.44
C PRO A 775 5.23 -31.39 2.44
N PHE A 776 5.85 -31.47 1.25
CA PHE A 776 7.23 -31.90 1.08
C PHE A 776 8.17 -30.73 1.32
N PRO A 777 9.08 -30.80 2.30
CA PRO A 777 10.03 -29.73 2.60
C PRO A 777 11.12 -29.58 1.52
N ARG A 778 11.20 -30.52 0.57
CA ARG A 778 12.14 -30.54 -0.55
C ARG A 778 11.39 -30.90 -1.83
N ALA A 779 11.90 -30.41 -2.97
CA ALA A 779 11.36 -30.78 -4.27
C ALA A 779 11.48 -32.29 -4.50
N VAL A 780 10.41 -32.89 -5.02
CA VAL A 780 10.41 -34.28 -5.48
C VAL A 780 11.10 -34.38 -6.85
N SER A 781 11.76 -35.51 -7.12
CA SER A 781 12.61 -35.69 -8.31
C SER A 781 11.83 -35.64 -9.63
N TRP A 782 10.56 -36.05 -9.61
CA TRP A 782 9.73 -36.24 -10.78
C TRP A 782 8.82 -35.04 -11.12
N GLY A 783 8.73 -34.03 -10.24
CA GLY A 783 7.72 -32.99 -10.40
C GLY A 783 7.52 -32.08 -9.20
N ARG A 784 6.27 -31.67 -8.95
CA ARG A 784 5.86 -30.78 -7.86
C ARG A 784 4.55 -31.22 -7.22
N VAL A 785 4.31 -30.78 -5.99
CA VAL A 785 3.09 -31.09 -5.24
C VAL A 785 2.45 -29.81 -4.75
N THR A 786 1.16 -29.64 -5.03
CA THR A 786 0.31 -28.58 -4.47
C THR A 786 -0.70 -29.22 -3.52
N ALA A 787 -1.14 -28.47 -2.51
CA ALA A 787 -2.02 -29.00 -1.47
C ALA A 787 -3.33 -28.22 -1.33
N LYS A 788 -4.40 -28.93 -1.02
CA LYS A 788 -5.67 -28.41 -0.50
C LYS A 788 -6.13 -29.28 0.67
N PRO A 789 -7.07 -28.82 1.51
CA PRO A 789 -7.63 -29.66 2.57
C PRO A 789 -8.11 -31.01 2.04
N GLY A 790 -7.56 -32.11 2.56
CA GLY A 790 -7.89 -33.49 2.17
C GLY A 790 -7.38 -33.95 0.80
N ARG A 791 -6.59 -33.12 0.08
CA ARG A 791 -6.10 -33.44 -1.28
C ARG A 791 -4.66 -32.99 -1.50
N LEU A 792 -3.87 -33.84 -2.16
CA LEU A 792 -2.61 -33.46 -2.80
C LEU A 792 -2.78 -33.58 -4.31
N TYR A 793 -2.21 -32.65 -5.07
CA TYR A 793 -2.11 -32.76 -6.52
C TYR A 793 -0.65 -32.96 -6.91
N LEU A 794 -0.38 -34.09 -7.54
CA LEU A 794 0.93 -34.54 -7.98
C LEU A 794 1.11 -34.11 -9.44
N HIS A 795 1.96 -33.10 -9.67
CA HIS A 795 2.25 -32.56 -10.98
C HIS A 795 3.49 -33.23 -11.55
N VAL A 796 3.31 -34.19 -12.45
CA VAL A 796 4.38 -35.03 -12.99
C VAL A 796 5.03 -34.35 -14.18
N PHE A 797 6.30 -33.98 -14.03
CA PHE A 797 7.11 -33.39 -15.11
C PHE A 797 7.89 -34.46 -15.87
N ASP A 798 8.49 -35.38 -15.13
CA ASP A 798 9.26 -36.51 -15.66
C ASP A 798 9.25 -37.65 -14.61
N PRO A 799 8.59 -38.79 -14.87
CA PRO A 799 8.53 -39.91 -13.93
C PRO A 799 9.85 -40.69 -13.87
N GLY A 800 10.83 -40.36 -14.72
CA GLY A 800 12.08 -41.11 -14.85
C GLY A 800 11.90 -42.43 -15.61
N SER A 801 12.83 -43.36 -15.39
CA SER A 801 12.84 -44.67 -16.05
C SER A 801 11.93 -45.71 -15.41
N THR A 802 11.30 -45.41 -14.27
CA THR A 802 10.40 -46.30 -13.55
C THR A 802 8.94 -45.92 -13.78
N PRO A 803 8.01 -46.89 -13.87
CA PRO A 803 6.58 -46.59 -14.06
C PRO A 803 5.88 -46.09 -12.78
N GLU A 804 6.65 -45.82 -11.71
CA GLU A 804 6.16 -45.33 -10.42
C GLU A 804 6.96 -44.09 -10.01
N ILE A 805 6.25 -43.12 -9.42
CA ILE A 805 6.82 -41.95 -8.76
C ILE A 805 6.83 -42.14 -7.24
N GLU A 806 7.87 -41.66 -6.58
CA GLU A 806 8.02 -41.76 -5.14
C GLU A 806 7.54 -40.49 -4.42
N LEU A 807 6.74 -40.67 -3.38
CA LEU A 807 6.36 -39.67 -2.39
C LEU A 807 7.12 -39.98 -1.09
N PRO A 808 8.36 -39.47 -0.96
CA PRO A 808 9.27 -39.92 0.07
C PRO A 808 8.76 -39.53 1.46
N GLY A 809 8.71 -40.49 2.37
CA GLY A 809 8.35 -40.21 3.76
C GLY A 809 6.87 -39.92 4.02
N LEU A 810 6.00 -39.97 3.00
CA LEU A 810 4.60 -39.65 3.16
C LEU A 810 3.90 -40.69 4.03
N LYS A 811 3.27 -40.24 5.12
CA LYS A 811 2.46 -41.06 6.02
C LYS A 811 1.06 -40.49 6.18
N GLY A 812 0.10 -41.38 6.29
CA GLY A 812 -1.31 -41.10 6.55
C GLY A 812 -2.22 -41.98 5.70
N LYS A 813 -3.53 -41.90 5.97
CA LYS A 813 -4.49 -42.78 5.29
C LYS A 813 -4.84 -42.24 3.91
N ILE A 814 -4.23 -42.81 2.89
CA ILE A 814 -4.56 -42.53 1.48
C ILE A 814 -5.87 -43.24 1.12
N LEU A 815 -6.79 -42.50 0.52
CA LEU A 815 -8.11 -42.99 0.11
C LEU A 815 -8.14 -43.39 -1.38
N SER A 816 -7.50 -42.60 -2.23
CA SER A 816 -7.48 -42.83 -3.69
C SER A 816 -6.41 -42.01 -4.37
N VAL A 817 -5.84 -42.53 -5.45
CA VAL A 817 -5.04 -41.76 -6.40
C VAL A 817 -5.60 -41.93 -7.82
N ARG A 818 -5.83 -40.83 -8.53
CA ARG A 818 -6.43 -40.84 -9.87
C ARG A 818 -6.01 -39.63 -10.68
N GLY A 819 -6.04 -39.72 -12.01
CA GLY A 819 -5.91 -38.55 -12.86
C GLY A 819 -7.00 -37.51 -12.53
N LEU A 820 -6.61 -36.23 -12.52
CA LEU A 820 -7.57 -35.14 -12.34
C LEU A 820 -8.60 -35.15 -13.49
N ASN A 821 -9.82 -34.66 -13.24
CA ASN A 821 -10.93 -34.64 -14.20
C ASN A 821 -11.37 -36.00 -14.78
N GLY A 822 -11.38 -37.05 -13.96
CA GLY A 822 -11.86 -38.36 -14.40
C GLY A 822 -10.83 -39.15 -15.20
N GLY A 823 -9.56 -38.77 -15.08
CA GLY A 823 -8.45 -39.58 -15.56
C GLY A 823 -8.36 -40.94 -14.83
N PRO A 824 -7.51 -41.85 -15.34
CA PRO A 824 -7.44 -43.23 -14.86
C PRO A 824 -7.06 -43.31 -13.39
N VAL A 825 -7.53 -44.38 -12.73
CA VAL A 825 -7.12 -44.73 -11.37
C VAL A 825 -5.66 -45.16 -11.39
N ALA A 826 -4.84 -44.54 -10.55
CA ALA A 826 -3.46 -44.94 -10.33
C ALA A 826 -3.40 -45.91 -9.14
N GLN A 827 -2.60 -46.96 -9.26
CA GLN A 827 -2.27 -47.82 -8.14
C GLN A 827 -1.24 -47.13 -7.24
N TRP A 828 -1.30 -47.39 -5.95
CA TRP A 828 -0.27 -46.97 -5.02
C TRP A 828 0.06 -48.07 -4.02
N ARG A 829 1.29 -48.03 -3.50
CA ARG A 829 1.77 -48.96 -2.48
C ARG A 829 2.67 -48.24 -1.49
N GLU A 830 2.72 -48.73 -0.26
CA GLU A 830 3.64 -48.27 0.76
C GLU A 830 4.85 -49.22 0.82
N ALA A 831 6.06 -48.68 0.71
CA ALA A 831 7.29 -49.46 0.85
C ALA A 831 8.43 -48.55 1.33
N ASP A 832 9.35 -49.09 2.13
CA ASP A 832 10.56 -48.40 2.60
C ASP A 832 10.32 -47.04 3.31
N GLY A 833 9.12 -46.84 3.86
CA GLY A 833 8.73 -45.57 4.49
C GLY A 833 8.26 -44.48 3.53
N SER A 834 8.05 -44.83 2.26
CA SER A 834 7.56 -43.95 1.19
C SER A 834 6.26 -44.49 0.59
N VAL A 835 5.54 -43.63 -0.13
CA VAL A 835 4.40 -44.03 -0.97
C VAL A 835 4.84 -44.01 -2.43
N PHE A 836 4.65 -45.11 -3.15
CA PHE A 836 4.88 -45.19 -4.59
C PHE A 836 3.55 -45.12 -5.32
N VAL A 837 3.46 -44.28 -6.35
CA VAL A 837 2.25 -44.10 -7.16
C VAL A 837 2.58 -44.44 -8.61
N SER A 838 1.80 -45.33 -9.23
CA SER A 838 1.95 -45.67 -10.65
C SER A 838 1.56 -44.47 -11.52
N VAL A 839 2.33 -44.16 -12.55
CA VAL A 839 1.97 -43.15 -13.55
C VAL A 839 1.33 -43.86 -14.75
N PRO A 840 0.02 -43.69 -14.99
CA PRO A 840 -0.74 -44.57 -15.89
C PRO A 840 -0.45 -44.39 -17.40
N HIS A 841 0.35 -43.39 -17.82
CA HIS A 841 0.67 -43.14 -19.24
C HIS A 841 2.12 -42.70 -19.47
N ALA A 842 2.59 -42.85 -20.72
CA ALA A 842 3.77 -42.14 -21.20
C ALA A 842 3.49 -40.63 -21.16
N VAL A 843 4.32 -39.88 -20.42
CA VAL A 843 4.05 -38.47 -20.13
C VAL A 843 3.99 -37.66 -21.41
N SER A 844 2.89 -36.92 -21.57
CA SER A 844 2.71 -35.98 -22.68
C SER A 844 3.74 -34.85 -22.60
N THR A 845 3.85 -34.02 -23.64
CA THR A 845 4.70 -32.81 -23.58
C THR A 845 4.29 -31.82 -22.48
N MET A 846 3.06 -31.91 -21.94
CA MET A 846 2.58 -31.12 -20.81
C MET A 846 2.52 -31.94 -19.51
N PRO A 847 2.72 -31.31 -18.33
CA PRO A 847 2.63 -31.99 -17.04
C PRO A 847 1.29 -32.71 -16.83
N GLU A 848 1.35 -33.97 -16.40
CA GLU A 848 0.18 -34.74 -15.96
C GLU A 848 -0.12 -34.43 -14.49
N VAL A 849 -1.40 -34.44 -14.09
CA VAL A 849 -1.82 -34.15 -12.72
C VAL A 849 -2.62 -35.32 -12.13
N LEU A 850 -2.12 -35.89 -11.04
CA LEU A 850 -2.84 -36.90 -10.25
C LEU A 850 -3.39 -36.26 -8.97
N GLU A 851 -4.66 -36.51 -8.66
CA GLU A 851 -5.29 -36.20 -7.38
C GLU A 851 -5.09 -37.37 -6.40
N LEU A 852 -4.43 -37.12 -5.28
CA LEU A 852 -4.33 -38.01 -4.13
C LEU A 852 -5.25 -37.49 -3.02
N ARG A 853 -6.27 -38.28 -2.66
CA ARG A 853 -7.18 -37.99 -1.55
C ARG A 853 -6.71 -38.71 -0.29
N TYR A 854 -6.82 -38.05 0.85
CA TYR A 854 -6.44 -38.60 2.14
C TYR A 854 -7.45 -38.24 3.23
N GLU A 855 -7.43 -39.03 4.31
CA GLU A 855 -8.20 -38.78 5.52
C GLU A 855 -7.28 -38.37 6.67
N GLY A 856 -7.73 -37.40 7.46
CA GLY A 856 -7.00 -36.92 8.63
C GLY A 856 -5.77 -36.09 8.27
N LYS A 857 -4.71 -36.20 9.09
CA LYS A 857 -3.48 -35.43 8.94
C LYS A 857 -2.44 -36.23 8.17
N LEU A 858 -1.89 -35.65 7.09
CA LEU A 858 -0.68 -36.16 6.46
C LEU A 858 0.57 -35.65 7.18
N THR A 859 1.59 -36.50 7.24
CA THR A 859 2.95 -36.11 7.68
C THR A 859 3.96 -36.60 6.68
N VAL A 860 5.03 -35.83 6.45
CA VAL A 860 6.16 -36.24 5.62
C VAL A 860 7.38 -36.40 6.51
N GLU A 861 7.81 -37.64 6.72
CA GLU A 861 9.03 -38.01 7.44
C GLU A 861 10.15 -38.35 6.45
N ILE A 862 11.02 -37.40 6.13
CA ILE A 862 12.09 -37.62 5.14
C ILE A 862 12.97 -38.82 5.55
N PRO A 863 13.04 -39.90 4.73
CA PRO A 863 14.00 -40.97 4.96
C PRO A 863 15.42 -40.40 4.82
N VAL A 864 16.29 -40.70 5.78
CA VAL A 864 17.70 -40.26 5.70
C VAL A 864 18.52 -41.28 4.90
N PRO A 865 19.46 -40.85 4.04
CA PRO A 865 20.38 -41.74 3.36
C PRO A 865 21.03 -42.74 4.31
N ARG A 866 21.08 -44.02 3.93
CA ARG A 866 21.63 -45.10 4.76
C ARG A 866 22.90 -45.65 4.13
N GLN A 867 23.88 -45.94 4.97
CA GLN A 867 25.11 -46.57 4.53
C GLN A 867 24.83 -47.94 3.88
N ASN A 868 25.44 -48.18 2.73
CA ASN A 868 25.42 -49.46 2.03
C ASN A 868 26.12 -50.55 2.87
N PRO A 869 25.83 -51.85 2.62
CA PRO A 869 26.48 -52.94 3.35
C PRO A 869 28.02 -52.95 3.30
N ASP A 870 28.60 -52.41 2.22
CA ASP A 870 30.05 -52.29 2.04
C ASP A 870 30.67 -51.11 2.81
N GLY A 871 29.85 -50.31 3.50
CA GLY A 871 30.27 -49.12 4.23
C GLY A 871 30.26 -47.84 3.40
N SER A 872 29.92 -47.90 2.11
CA SER A 872 29.84 -46.72 1.25
C SER A 872 28.56 -45.93 1.51
N LEU A 873 28.61 -44.62 1.29
CA LEU A 873 27.44 -43.76 1.38
C LEU A 873 27.64 -42.54 0.49
N GLU A 874 26.62 -42.19 -0.28
CA GLU A 874 26.60 -40.99 -1.11
C GLU A 874 25.51 -40.04 -0.59
N LEU A 875 25.92 -38.83 -0.23
CA LEU A 875 25.06 -37.73 0.17
C LEU A 875 24.94 -36.76 -1.00
N ARG A 876 23.83 -36.82 -1.74
CA ARG A 876 23.63 -36.00 -2.94
C ARG A 876 23.19 -34.60 -2.59
N ALA A 877 23.49 -33.63 -3.45
CA ALA A 877 23.03 -32.25 -3.32
C ALA A 877 21.51 -32.12 -3.15
N ARG A 878 20.74 -32.95 -3.87
CA ARG A 878 19.26 -32.99 -3.77
C ARG A 878 18.73 -33.37 -2.38
N ASP A 879 19.52 -34.10 -1.60
CA ASP A 879 19.16 -34.58 -0.27
C ASP A 879 19.68 -33.65 0.83
N ALA A 880 20.33 -32.56 0.45
CA ALA A 880 20.87 -31.60 1.38
C ALA A 880 19.76 -30.68 1.92
N LYS A 881 19.87 -30.33 3.20
CA LYS A 881 19.20 -29.15 3.74
C LYS A 881 20.18 -27.99 3.62
N VAL A 882 19.78 -26.94 2.91
CA VAL A 882 20.57 -25.71 2.79
C VAL A 882 20.07 -24.74 3.85
N ASN A 883 20.97 -24.23 4.68
CA ASN A 883 20.67 -23.17 5.64
C ASN A 883 21.35 -21.90 5.17
N GLY A 884 20.58 -20.84 4.94
CA GLY A 884 21.13 -19.59 4.41
C GLY A 884 20.25 -19.00 3.30
N ASN A 885 20.75 -17.96 2.65
CA ASN A 885 19.96 -17.12 1.74
C ASN A 885 20.41 -17.16 0.28
N SER A 886 21.63 -17.63 -0.02
CA SER A 886 22.19 -17.62 -1.38
C SER A 886 22.33 -19.01 -1.99
N ALA A 887 22.81 -19.99 -1.22
CA ALA A 887 23.01 -21.35 -1.69
C ALA A 887 21.65 -22.00 -1.98
N GLY A 888 21.57 -22.72 -3.10
CA GLY A 888 20.34 -23.38 -3.52
C GLY A 888 20.60 -24.59 -4.39
N TYR A 889 19.68 -25.54 -4.38
CA TYR A 889 19.75 -26.71 -5.26
C TYR A 889 19.38 -26.33 -6.71
N GLU A 890 20.35 -26.44 -7.61
CA GLU A 890 20.22 -26.28 -9.05
C GLU A 890 19.83 -27.62 -9.69
N GLN A 891 18.53 -27.86 -9.88
CA GLN A 891 18.02 -29.12 -10.45
C GLN A 891 18.65 -29.46 -11.82
N ALA A 892 18.93 -28.46 -12.67
CA ALA A 892 19.50 -28.66 -14.00
C ALA A 892 20.92 -29.25 -13.99
N LYS A 893 21.71 -28.95 -12.95
CA LYS A 893 23.11 -29.39 -12.80
C LYS A 893 23.27 -30.49 -11.74
N ASP A 894 22.19 -30.78 -11.02
CA ASP A 894 22.13 -31.64 -9.84
C ASP A 894 23.18 -31.26 -8.79
N CYS A 895 23.26 -29.97 -8.45
CA CYS A 895 24.23 -29.44 -7.48
C CYS A 895 23.64 -28.37 -6.56
N ILE A 896 24.27 -28.12 -5.41
CA ILE A 896 24.11 -26.87 -4.69
C ILE A 896 24.98 -25.82 -5.37
N GLY A 897 24.36 -24.78 -5.90
CA GLY A 897 25.02 -23.65 -6.53
C GLY A 897 24.53 -22.32 -5.97
N PHE A 898 24.89 -21.22 -6.64
CA PHE A 898 24.65 -19.84 -6.19
C PHE A 898 25.15 -19.53 -4.77
N TRP A 899 26.08 -20.35 -4.27
CA TRP A 899 26.62 -20.25 -2.92
C TRP A 899 27.54 -19.03 -2.80
N THR A 900 26.95 -17.86 -2.61
CA THR A 900 27.62 -16.55 -2.66
C THR A 900 27.73 -15.87 -1.30
N ASP A 901 27.09 -16.41 -0.25
CA ASP A 901 27.25 -15.98 1.14
C ASP A 901 28.04 -17.01 1.95
N VAL A 902 29.06 -16.54 2.68
CA VAL A 902 29.91 -17.35 3.56
C VAL A 902 29.15 -17.84 4.80
N LYS A 903 28.03 -17.20 5.16
CA LYS A 903 27.17 -17.60 6.28
C LYS A 903 26.29 -18.80 5.97
N ASP A 904 26.12 -19.13 4.69
CA ASP A 904 25.33 -20.27 4.27
C ASP A 904 26.05 -21.59 4.57
N SER A 905 25.29 -22.62 4.89
CA SER A 905 25.79 -23.97 5.16
C SER A 905 24.90 -25.02 4.51
N VAL A 906 25.47 -26.19 4.24
CA VAL A 906 24.76 -27.31 3.64
C VAL A 906 24.89 -28.51 4.57
N GLU A 907 23.77 -29.13 4.93
CA GLU A 907 23.73 -30.22 5.89
C GLU A 907 22.97 -31.45 5.39
N TRP A 908 23.43 -32.63 5.82
CA TRP A 908 22.78 -33.91 5.60
C TRP A 908 22.62 -34.64 6.92
N GLU A 909 21.47 -35.28 7.11
CA GLU A 909 21.32 -36.35 8.10
C GLU A 909 21.40 -37.69 7.38
N PHE A 910 22.04 -38.68 7.99
CA PHE A 910 22.23 -40.02 7.42
C PHE A 910 22.33 -41.07 8.51
N GLU A 911 22.20 -42.35 8.14
CA GLU A 911 22.29 -43.48 9.07
C GLU A 911 23.57 -44.29 8.82
N VAL A 912 24.43 -44.37 9.84
CA VAL A 912 25.62 -45.23 9.84
C VAL A 912 25.24 -46.60 10.38
N ARG A 913 25.47 -47.64 9.57
CA ARG A 913 25.18 -49.03 9.96
C ARG A 913 26.43 -49.77 10.39
N ARG A 914 27.55 -49.46 9.76
CA ARG A 914 28.85 -50.09 10.02
C ARG A 914 29.85 -49.01 10.42
N PRO A 915 30.14 -48.89 11.73
CA PRO A 915 31.22 -48.04 12.20
C PRO A 915 32.56 -48.44 11.55
N GLY A 916 33.40 -47.45 11.22
CA GLY A 916 34.67 -47.69 10.57
C GLY A 916 35.31 -46.43 9.98
N GLU A 917 36.54 -46.58 9.48
CA GLU A 917 37.28 -45.51 8.81
C GLU A 917 36.90 -45.46 7.31
N VAL A 918 36.48 -44.28 6.86
CA VAL A 918 36.09 -44.01 5.47
C VAL A 918 36.83 -42.79 4.95
N ARG A 919 37.07 -42.73 3.63
CA ARG A 919 37.55 -41.51 2.97
C ARG A 919 36.37 -40.61 2.64
N LEU A 920 36.53 -39.32 2.89
CA LEU A 920 35.54 -38.29 2.58
C LEU A 920 35.92 -37.62 1.26
N GLU A 921 35.04 -37.70 0.27
CA GLU A 921 35.25 -37.12 -1.07
C GLU A 921 34.12 -36.14 -1.39
N LEU A 922 34.45 -34.98 -1.93
CA LEU A 922 33.47 -34.02 -2.47
C LEU A 922 33.50 -34.08 -3.99
N GLU A 923 32.33 -34.09 -4.61
CA GLU A 923 32.19 -33.89 -6.05
C GLU A 923 31.77 -32.44 -6.30
N LEU A 924 32.69 -31.61 -6.79
CA LEU A 924 32.49 -30.15 -6.91
C LEU A 924 32.96 -29.60 -8.26
N ALA A 925 32.45 -28.42 -8.65
CA ALA A 925 32.87 -27.67 -9.82
C ALA A 925 33.12 -26.19 -9.47
N CYS A 926 34.15 -25.58 -10.06
CA CYS A 926 34.50 -24.17 -9.86
C CYS A 926 35.37 -23.66 -11.02
N PRO A 927 35.05 -22.52 -11.65
CA PRO A 927 35.94 -21.87 -12.62
C PRO A 927 37.14 -21.21 -11.92
N ALA A 928 38.15 -20.84 -12.72
CA ALA A 928 39.42 -20.31 -12.22
C ALA A 928 39.28 -18.97 -11.49
N ASP A 929 38.36 -18.11 -11.94
CA ASP A 929 38.09 -16.79 -11.37
C ASP A 929 37.35 -16.83 -10.02
N SER A 930 36.75 -17.96 -9.67
CA SER A 930 36.08 -18.17 -8.37
C SER A 930 36.81 -19.12 -7.42
N ALA A 931 37.94 -19.70 -7.84
CA ALA A 931 38.70 -20.63 -7.03
C ALA A 931 39.32 -19.95 -5.78
N GLY A 932 39.68 -20.76 -4.79
CA GLY A 932 40.39 -20.30 -3.59
C GLY A 932 39.53 -20.18 -2.33
N SER A 933 38.21 -20.39 -2.43
CA SER A 933 37.32 -20.51 -1.27
C SER A 933 37.80 -21.61 -0.32
N THR A 934 37.70 -21.39 0.99
CA THR A 934 38.01 -22.39 2.01
C THR A 934 36.75 -22.79 2.73
N PHE A 935 36.69 -24.04 3.19
CA PHE A 935 35.52 -24.59 3.86
C PHE A 935 35.93 -25.65 4.88
N GLU A 936 34.97 -26.00 5.72
CA GLU A 936 35.10 -27.12 6.64
C GLU A 936 33.89 -28.04 6.59
N VAL A 937 34.14 -29.33 6.74
CA VAL A 937 33.14 -30.39 6.84
C VAL A 937 33.19 -30.95 8.25
N GLN A 938 32.07 -30.88 8.95
CA GLN A 938 31.90 -31.37 10.31
C GLN A 938 31.02 -32.61 10.32
N VAL A 939 31.50 -33.70 10.91
CA VAL A 939 30.77 -34.98 10.99
C VAL A 939 31.31 -35.83 12.13
N GLY A 940 30.41 -36.39 12.96
CA GLY A 940 30.79 -37.26 14.08
C GLY A 940 31.81 -36.65 15.05
N GLY A 941 31.69 -35.34 15.32
CA GLY A 941 32.62 -34.59 16.19
C GLY A 941 33.98 -34.26 15.57
N GLN A 942 34.25 -34.71 14.34
CA GLN A 942 35.46 -34.39 13.59
C GLN A 942 35.22 -33.22 12.64
N THR A 943 36.28 -32.44 12.37
CA THR A 943 36.26 -31.34 11.39
C THR A 943 37.39 -31.55 10.39
N VAL A 944 37.05 -31.57 9.10
CA VAL A 944 38.00 -31.67 7.99
C VAL A 944 37.94 -30.36 7.22
N LYS A 945 39.10 -29.78 6.88
CA LYS A 945 39.18 -28.52 6.14
C LYS A 945 39.55 -28.78 4.69
N GLY A 946 38.98 -27.99 3.79
CA GLY A 946 39.25 -28.05 2.36
C GLY A 946 39.43 -26.68 1.74
N LYS A 947 40.04 -26.67 0.56
CA LYS A 947 40.16 -25.48 -0.30
C LYS A 947 39.66 -25.85 -1.69
N VAL A 948 38.82 -24.99 -2.25
CA VAL A 948 38.27 -25.15 -3.59
C VAL A 948 39.34 -24.78 -4.62
N SER A 949 39.69 -25.74 -5.46
CA SER A 949 40.54 -25.53 -6.63
C SER A 949 39.68 -25.36 -7.88
N SER A 950 40.24 -24.72 -8.92
CA SER A 950 39.58 -24.64 -10.22
C SER A 950 39.42 -26.04 -10.82
N THR A 951 38.21 -26.34 -11.30
CA THR A 951 37.91 -27.51 -12.13
C THR A 951 37.67 -27.13 -13.59
N GLY A 952 37.76 -25.84 -13.93
CA GLY A 952 37.66 -25.29 -15.28
C GLY A 952 36.38 -24.51 -15.55
N SER A 953 35.22 -25.00 -15.10
CA SER A 953 33.92 -24.33 -15.29
C SER A 953 32.94 -24.66 -14.16
N TRP A 954 31.77 -24.02 -14.14
CA TRP A 954 30.67 -24.35 -13.23
C TRP A 954 30.00 -25.72 -13.51
N GLU A 955 30.37 -26.38 -14.61
CA GLU A 955 29.78 -27.64 -15.07
C GLU A 955 30.79 -28.80 -15.11
N THR A 956 32.08 -28.51 -14.94
CA THR A 956 33.14 -29.51 -14.92
C THR A 956 33.32 -30.04 -13.50
N PHE A 957 32.58 -31.07 -13.13
CA PHE A 957 32.65 -31.66 -11.79
C PHE A 957 33.86 -32.59 -11.65
N GLN A 958 34.60 -32.42 -10.55
CA GLN A 958 35.73 -33.25 -10.17
C GLN A 958 35.58 -33.72 -8.73
N LYS A 959 36.17 -34.88 -8.46
CA LYS A 959 36.21 -35.48 -7.14
C LYS A 959 37.45 -34.99 -6.39
N VAL A 960 37.23 -34.49 -5.18
CA VAL A 960 38.26 -33.95 -4.31
C VAL A 960 38.26 -34.76 -3.02
N ASP A 961 39.34 -35.51 -2.80
CA ASP A 961 39.57 -36.26 -1.57
C ASP A 961 39.97 -35.30 -0.44
N LEU A 962 39.24 -35.35 0.68
CA LEU A 962 39.51 -34.54 1.87
C LEU A 962 40.22 -35.32 2.98
N GLY A 963 40.48 -36.60 2.78
CA GLY A 963 41.15 -37.50 3.72
C GLY A 963 40.20 -38.44 4.45
N LYS A 964 40.71 -39.05 5.51
CA LYS A 964 40.04 -40.10 6.28
C LYS A 964 39.26 -39.52 7.46
N ILE A 965 38.09 -40.11 7.74
CA ILE A 965 37.30 -39.84 8.94
C ILE A 965 36.90 -41.17 9.60
N ALA A 966 36.74 -41.15 10.92
CA ALA A 966 36.20 -42.30 11.65
C ALA A 966 34.71 -42.13 11.96
N LEU A 967 33.85 -42.98 11.40
CA LEU A 967 32.44 -43.07 11.79
C LEU A 967 32.32 -44.07 12.95
N VAL A 968 32.45 -43.64 14.20
CA VAL A 968 32.63 -44.55 15.35
C VAL A 968 31.32 -45.00 16.02
N THR A 969 30.20 -44.33 15.76
CA THR A 969 28.91 -44.63 16.40
C THR A 969 27.89 -45.05 15.35
N PRO A 970 27.27 -46.24 15.47
CA PRO A 970 26.15 -46.63 14.60
C PRO A 970 24.91 -45.80 14.96
N GLY A 971 24.05 -45.54 13.97
CA GLY A 971 22.83 -44.75 14.12
C GLY A 971 22.82 -43.46 13.30
N ARG A 972 21.88 -42.56 13.63
CA ARG A 972 21.68 -41.32 12.90
C ARG A 972 22.82 -40.33 13.18
N MET A 973 23.43 -39.80 12.12
CA MET A 973 24.48 -38.80 12.18
C MET A 973 24.16 -37.61 11.28
N LYS A 974 24.87 -36.51 11.51
CA LYS A 974 24.76 -35.27 10.73
C LYS A 974 26.13 -34.89 10.16
N LEU A 975 26.14 -34.47 8.89
CA LEU A 975 27.28 -33.84 8.24
C LEU A 975 26.91 -32.39 7.90
N VAL A 976 27.78 -31.45 8.22
CA VAL A 976 27.63 -30.02 7.91
C VAL A 976 28.84 -29.54 7.14
N LEU A 977 28.62 -28.99 5.94
CA LEU A 977 29.63 -28.31 5.16
C LEU A 977 29.39 -26.80 5.25
N LYS A 978 30.40 -26.05 5.68
CA LYS A 978 30.33 -24.58 5.74
C LYS A 978 31.57 -23.90 5.18
N PRO A 979 31.42 -22.83 4.37
CA PRO A 979 32.54 -22.02 3.92
C PRO A 979 33.13 -21.26 5.11
N THR A 980 34.45 -21.05 5.07
CA THR A 980 35.17 -20.19 6.02
C THR A 980 35.69 -18.92 5.35
N ALA A 981 35.88 -18.93 4.02
CA ALA A 981 36.19 -17.75 3.22
C ALA A 981 35.75 -17.95 1.76
N LYS A 982 35.40 -16.85 1.08
CA LYS A 982 34.98 -16.82 -0.32
C LYS A 982 35.59 -15.61 -1.04
N PRO A 983 36.81 -15.73 -1.61
CA PRO A 983 37.48 -14.63 -2.29
C PRO A 983 36.90 -14.34 -3.69
N GLY A 984 36.22 -15.33 -4.30
CA GLY A 984 35.62 -15.22 -5.63
C GLY A 984 34.13 -14.92 -5.63
N LEU A 985 33.49 -15.10 -6.79
CA LEU A 985 32.05 -14.87 -6.99
C LEU A 985 31.21 -15.78 -6.09
N ALA A 986 31.47 -17.09 -6.13
CA ALA A 986 30.77 -18.12 -5.36
C ALA A 986 31.76 -19.12 -4.73
N VAL A 987 31.29 -19.93 -3.78
CA VAL A 987 32.10 -20.92 -3.06
C VAL A 987 32.48 -22.08 -3.97
N MET A 988 31.48 -22.79 -4.50
CA MET A 988 31.60 -23.92 -5.44
C MET A 988 30.19 -24.32 -5.94
N ASN A 989 30.13 -25.09 -7.02
CA ASN A 989 28.97 -25.95 -7.31
C ASN A 989 29.22 -27.34 -6.70
N LEU A 990 28.44 -27.75 -5.71
CA LEU A 990 28.62 -29.01 -4.96
C LEU A 990 27.58 -30.05 -5.38
N ARG A 991 28.00 -31.18 -5.94
CA ARG A 991 27.10 -32.25 -6.40
C ARG A 991 26.87 -33.35 -5.37
N ALA A 992 27.92 -33.77 -4.66
CA ALA A 992 27.80 -34.82 -3.65
C ALA A 992 28.92 -34.78 -2.62
N VAL A 993 28.65 -35.38 -1.46
CA VAL A 993 29.65 -35.79 -0.46
C VAL A 993 29.59 -37.32 -0.36
N ARG A 994 30.73 -37.98 -0.52
CA ARG A 994 30.83 -39.44 -0.55
C ARG A 994 31.69 -39.93 0.61
N PHE A 995 31.19 -40.95 1.30
CA PHE A 995 31.98 -41.81 2.17
C PHE A 995 32.40 -43.03 1.36
N VAL A 996 33.69 -43.12 1.06
CA VAL A 996 34.27 -44.22 0.32
C VAL A 996 34.93 -45.17 1.32
N PRO A 997 34.59 -46.47 1.34
CA PRO A 997 35.26 -47.44 2.19
C PRO A 997 36.76 -47.41 1.93
N SER A 998 37.57 -47.37 2.99
CA SER A 998 38.99 -47.66 2.83
C SER A 998 39.14 -49.12 2.39
N PRO A 999 40.01 -49.45 1.42
CA PRO A 999 40.29 -50.84 1.10
C PRO A 999 40.68 -51.57 2.39
N PRO A 1000 40.26 -52.83 2.60
CA PRO A 1000 40.71 -53.59 3.76
C PRO A 1000 42.24 -53.54 3.78
N SER A 1001 42.81 -53.11 4.91
CA SER A 1001 44.26 -53.16 5.09
C SER A 1001 44.67 -54.62 4.92
N LEU A 1002 45.39 -54.92 3.84
CA LEU A 1002 46.20 -56.12 3.74
C LEU A 1002 47.29 -55.98 4.80
N LEU A 1003 46.96 -56.35 6.04
CA LEU A 1003 47.93 -56.52 7.10
C LEU A 1003 48.76 -57.76 6.78
N ARG A 1004 50.07 -57.52 6.68
CA ARG A 1004 51.10 -58.49 7.04
C ARG A 1004 51.03 -58.79 8.53
#